data_AF-A0AAN6PKP7-F1
#
_entry.id   AF-A0AAN6PKP7-F1
#
_cell.length_a   1.000
_cell.length_b   1.000
_cell.length_c   1.000
_cell.angle_alpha   90.00
_cell.angle_beta   90.00
_cell.angle_gamma   90.00
#
_symmetry.space_group_name_H-M   'P 1'
#
loop_
_entity.id
_entity.type
_entity.pdbx_description
1 polymer ?
#
loop_
_entity_poly.entity_id
_entity_poly.type
_entity_poly.pdbx_seq_one_letter_code
_entity_poly.pdbx_strand_id
1 'polypeptide(L)'
;MSPIQSWRIPPVANSSEKIQLARLSHVFVSHPNLDDFDKFAKDFGFMEEAREDDTIYYRGYGRDMCCYVATRSADNEKHFDGAAYLAKTEQDFVKAAGMKGSSPVSEHSGPCGGRRVTLSSPSGTKIHILWGVNERPAPEKAVTATEVHKGGYNTALEKHRKGQFQRFKLGPAMVHKLGHYGYVTSKFEEDVLFYTRNFNFVPSDILWEETQGLEIDSLTFMHLDQGKEYSDHHTLFLSRAPAGFQEAHRVHHCSFEVEDFDTQLLGHQHLLSKGYTPIWGVGRHVFGSQIFDYWKDPSGFAIEHYADGDMVNVDNPTGREKSEGPASMYIWGPVRPEGGSWCAALARAKTDPTSRDLPRAYTVHCVPVVTPPKMEQTTVLIVGAGPSGLALGALLGRMNIKVIILEKDTEVCEDPRGIVVNGDAVRISYQIGIGEGLTKRIGKDIGVLNFHRGNFRQPTFMTFDITVDWAEQAVSNNVTQFQPNYEREIRALLKEFPNCELRTGCEVVSREEVGEHTVVGYVDQDGSERFICTSWLVGADGKRGVVRKKFLEPEGVRQEDGAWTYVGTWVAANLKITTPTPESHPSFPLWRLGYTPHQVHDEFWPSGFHFCNDSKRPSVSGRFGPAGSGFWRHEYSVEPTDNLDSVEEQFWGLFGPWMRIPGSKFSRSLGKTIVEFPRDCIQVIRCRPFTQLTNSFRFATKIVNRWFSKKTMLIGDAAHVFPPFGGQGIATGIRDAQALGWRLAIMSKLDLSTEVREKILVGWSQERRHAWNAAMQATKLNGSIVNQRSLLGGLFYRIWMRVLWWFPSIARYRTHLAFRDKLVYNHQTCPDGFFLGGKGGGQKIAQIWVRQPGQKPRLSDAAFIRNLSHLSLLVVVKDEQCIGAAEVAQLIREADLQEGILTMEDVTFFRVSGRDNDMGKSEVPVAEYYPCTSEELAGEGITPISGYRPTAVQDRLGPSATLVLLRPDFFVHSVASDVKGMAEILQKVGEYFR
;
A
#
# COMPACT_ATOMS: atom_id res chain seq x y z
N MET A 1 -43.47 16.27 15.69
CA MET A 1 -43.06 15.07 14.94
C MET A 1 -44.18 14.06 15.10
N SER A 2 -44.89 13.74 14.02
CA SER A 2 -45.81 12.58 14.05
C SER A 2 -44.98 11.31 14.27
N PRO A 3 -45.51 10.28 14.95
CA PRO A 3 -44.83 9.00 15.05
C PRO A 3 -44.59 8.48 13.63
N ILE A 4 -43.36 8.07 13.34
CA ILE A 4 -43.02 7.40 12.08
C ILE A 4 -43.82 6.09 12.06
N GLN A 5 -44.86 6.01 11.21
CA GLN A 5 -45.58 4.77 10.97
C GLN A 5 -44.77 3.92 9.97
N SER A 6 -44.66 2.62 10.22
CA SER A 6 -44.11 1.69 9.24
C SER A 6 -44.97 1.75 7.98
N TRP A 7 -44.36 2.06 6.84
CA TRP A 7 -45.05 2.07 5.55
C TRP A 7 -44.25 1.26 4.53
N ARG A 8 -44.95 0.33 3.87
CA ARG A 8 -44.42 -0.50 2.79
C ARG A 8 -45.27 -0.30 1.54
N ILE A 9 -44.63 -0.28 0.38
CA ILE A 9 -45.30 -0.24 -0.91
C ILE A 9 -46.16 -1.51 -1.02
N PRO A 10 -47.48 -1.38 -1.25
CA PRO A 10 -48.33 -2.55 -1.41
C PRO A 10 -47.96 -3.32 -2.69
N PRO A 11 -48.27 -4.63 -2.79
CA PRO A 11 -48.10 -5.35 -4.05
C PRO A 11 -48.81 -4.63 -5.21
N VAL A 12 -48.06 -4.28 -6.25
CA VAL A 12 -48.55 -3.56 -7.42
C VAL A 12 -48.58 -4.52 -8.61
N ALA A 13 -49.71 -4.57 -9.30
CA ALA A 13 -49.86 -5.23 -10.59
C ALA A 13 -50.55 -4.29 -11.56
N ASN A 14 -50.21 -4.37 -12.85
CA ASN A 14 -50.91 -3.61 -13.89
C ASN A 14 -52.33 -4.17 -14.14
N SER A 15 -53.22 -3.31 -14.63
CA SER A 15 -54.55 -3.68 -15.10
C SER A 15 -54.98 -2.78 -16.25
N SER A 16 -55.90 -3.24 -17.09
CA SER A 16 -56.41 -2.49 -18.25
C SER A 16 -57.19 -1.22 -17.89
N GLU A 17 -57.63 -1.11 -16.63
CA GLU A 17 -58.31 0.09 -16.10
C GLU A 17 -57.35 1.28 -15.97
N LYS A 18 -56.05 1.01 -15.74
CA LYS A 18 -55.02 2.06 -15.66
C LYS A 18 -54.69 2.62 -17.05
N ILE A 19 -54.13 3.82 -17.07
CA ILE A 19 -53.60 4.43 -18.29
C ILE A 19 -52.36 3.67 -18.72
N GLN A 20 -52.43 3.06 -19.90
CA GLN A 20 -51.29 2.33 -20.44
C GLN A 20 -50.35 3.29 -21.17
N LEU A 21 -49.13 3.42 -20.66
CA LEU A 21 -48.05 4.16 -21.30
C LEU A 21 -47.16 3.18 -22.06
N ALA A 22 -46.75 3.53 -23.27
CA ALA A 22 -45.88 2.69 -24.09
C ALA A 22 -44.40 2.84 -23.69
N ARG A 23 -43.95 4.07 -23.46
CA ARG A 23 -42.54 4.41 -23.21
C ARG A 23 -42.35 5.85 -22.76
N LEU A 24 -41.19 6.11 -22.16
CA LEU A 24 -40.66 7.46 -21.94
C LEU A 24 -40.14 8.05 -23.28
N SER A 25 -40.31 9.35 -23.49
CA SER A 25 -39.90 10.05 -24.72
C SER A 25 -38.82 11.08 -24.46
N HIS A 26 -39.12 12.15 -23.72
CA HIS A 26 -38.20 13.24 -23.46
C HIS A 26 -38.49 13.95 -22.14
N VAL A 27 -37.52 14.73 -21.67
CA VAL A 27 -37.67 15.64 -20.53
C VAL A 27 -37.71 17.10 -20.98
N PHE A 28 -38.43 17.93 -20.23
CA PHE A 28 -38.42 19.39 -20.40
C PHE A 28 -37.58 20.02 -19.29
N VAL A 29 -36.55 20.76 -19.68
CA VAL A 29 -35.64 21.40 -18.74
C VAL A 29 -35.37 22.84 -19.16
N SER A 30 -35.51 23.75 -18.20
CA SER A 30 -35.23 25.17 -18.39
C SER A 30 -33.85 25.50 -17.83
N HIS A 31 -33.02 26.18 -18.62
CA HIS A 31 -31.65 26.56 -18.29
C HIS A 31 -31.47 28.09 -18.25
N PRO A 32 -30.75 28.63 -17.25
CA PRO A 32 -30.35 30.04 -17.22
C PRO A 32 -29.53 30.46 -18.43
N ASN A 33 -28.53 29.66 -18.79
CA ASN A 33 -27.70 29.88 -19.97
C ASN A 33 -27.81 28.71 -20.95
N LEU A 34 -28.65 28.91 -21.96
CA LEU A 34 -28.91 27.92 -22.99
C LEU A 34 -27.69 27.68 -23.90
N ASP A 35 -26.82 28.67 -24.11
CA ASP A 35 -25.64 28.53 -24.98
C ASP A 35 -24.53 27.70 -24.32
N ASP A 36 -24.39 27.80 -23.00
CA ASP A 36 -23.44 26.97 -22.27
C ASP A 36 -23.94 25.53 -22.18
N PHE A 37 -25.25 25.34 -21.95
CA PHE A 37 -25.85 24.02 -22.04
C PHE A 37 -25.70 23.41 -23.44
N ASP A 38 -25.86 24.19 -24.51
CA ASP A 38 -25.73 23.69 -25.89
C ASP A 38 -24.33 23.14 -26.20
N LYS A 39 -23.28 23.79 -25.72
CA LYS A 39 -21.90 23.27 -25.84
C LYS A 39 -21.76 21.95 -25.09
N PHE A 40 -22.24 21.91 -23.85
CA PHE A 40 -22.22 20.68 -23.04
C PHE A 40 -23.01 19.56 -23.70
N ALA A 41 -24.22 19.83 -24.21
CA ALA A 41 -25.08 18.84 -24.82
C ALA A 41 -24.43 18.16 -26.03
N LYS A 42 -23.73 18.94 -26.86
CA LYS A 42 -22.96 18.44 -28.02
C LYS A 42 -21.76 17.58 -27.61
N ASP A 43 -21.02 18.00 -26.57
CA ASP A 43 -19.89 17.23 -26.03
C ASP A 43 -20.36 15.98 -25.24
N PHE A 44 -21.57 16.02 -24.65
CA PHE A 44 -22.20 14.89 -23.97
C PHE A 44 -22.58 13.80 -24.99
N GLY A 45 -23.19 14.20 -26.10
CA GLY A 45 -23.53 13.30 -27.22
C GLY A 45 -24.93 13.47 -27.77
N PHE A 46 -25.62 14.55 -27.40
CA PHE A 46 -26.87 14.94 -28.02
C PHE A 46 -26.66 15.49 -29.44
N MET A 47 -27.64 15.24 -30.29
CA MET A 47 -27.74 15.88 -31.60
C MET A 47 -28.88 16.88 -31.61
N GLU A 48 -28.64 18.07 -32.14
CA GLU A 48 -29.70 19.07 -32.33
C GLU A 48 -30.63 18.61 -33.47
N GLU A 49 -31.93 18.51 -33.21
CA GLU A 49 -32.96 18.22 -34.22
C GLU A 49 -33.57 19.50 -34.78
N ALA A 50 -33.94 20.41 -33.89
CA ALA A 50 -34.55 21.68 -34.24
C ALA A 50 -34.25 22.73 -33.17
N ARG A 51 -34.38 23.99 -33.57
CA ARG A 51 -34.26 25.15 -32.68
C ARG A 51 -35.35 26.14 -33.05
N GLU A 52 -36.14 26.54 -32.06
CA GLU A 52 -37.26 27.47 -32.19
C GLU A 52 -37.13 28.51 -31.08
N ASP A 53 -36.87 29.77 -31.46
CA ASP A 53 -36.66 30.89 -30.54
C ASP A 53 -35.66 30.56 -29.42
N ASP A 54 -36.13 30.54 -28.18
CA ASP A 54 -35.39 30.25 -26.95
C ASP A 54 -35.44 28.76 -26.55
N THR A 55 -35.77 27.85 -27.46
CA THR A 55 -35.86 26.40 -27.22
C THR A 55 -35.05 25.58 -28.22
N ILE A 56 -34.31 24.60 -27.71
CA ILE A 56 -33.53 23.63 -28.50
C ILE A 56 -34.09 22.23 -28.23
N TYR A 57 -34.37 21.50 -29.31
CA TYR A 57 -34.83 20.12 -29.26
C TYR A 57 -33.64 19.20 -29.57
N TYR A 58 -33.19 18.46 -28.56
CA TYR A 58 -32.11 17.50 -28.69
C TYR A 58 -32.63 16.08 -28.81
N ARG A 59 -31.95 15.31 -29.64
CA ARG A 59 -32.29 13.93 -29.95
C ARG A 59 -31.09 13.01 -29.83
N GLY A 60 -31.39 11.73 -29.67
CA GLY A 60 -30.44 10.65 -29.89
C GLY A 60 -30.45 10.14 -31.33
N TYR A 61 -29.76 9.03 -31.56
CA TYR A 61 -29.80 8.28 -32.82
C TYR A 61 -30.94 7.26 -32.89
N GLY A 62 -31.66 7.00 -31.79
CA GLY A 62 -32.82 6.12 -31.76
C GLY A 62 -34.04 6.68 -32.51
N ARG A 63 -35.18 5.97 -32.39
CA ARG A 63 -36.43 6.29 -33.10
C ARG A 63 -37.10 7.61 -32.69
N ASP A 64 -36.77 8.14 -31.51
CA ASP A 64 -37.39 9.36 -30.98
C ASP A 64 -36.99 10.61 -31.75
N MET A 65 -37.96 11.49 -32.04
CA MET A 65 -37.69 12.82 -32.62
C MET A 65 -36.98 13.76 -31.63
N CYS A 66 -37.18 13.57 -30.33
CA CYS A 66 -36.52 14.33 -29.27
C CYS A 66 -36.42 13.47 -28.00
N CYS A 67 -35.36 13.69 -27.22
CA CYS A 67 -35.11 13.07 -25.92
C CYS A 67 -34.83 14.09 -24.80
N TYR A 68 -34.53 15.35 -25.16
CA TYR A 68 -34.29 16.44 -24.23
C TYR A 68 -34.71 17.78 -24.86
N VAL A 69 -35.65 18.48 -24.22
CA VAL A 69 -36.09 19.82 -24.64
C VAL A 69 -35.49 20.84 -23.69
N ALA A 70 -34.55 21.65 -24.19
CA ALA A 70 -33.86 22.67 -23.43
C ALA A 70 -34.43 24.05 -23.76
N THR A 71 -34.99 24.76 -22.78
CA THR A 71 -35.56 26.11 -22.96
C THR A 71 -34.80 27.13 -22.12
N ARG A 72 -34.63 28.36 -22.61
CA ARG A 72 -34.08 29.45 -21.79
C ARG A 72 -35.07 29.82 -20.69
N SER A 73 -34.63 29.80 -19.44
CA SER A 73 -35.47 30.18 -18.31
C SER A 73 -35.79 31.68 -18.32
N ALA A 74 -37.06 32.04 -18.15
CA ALA A 74 -37.49 33.44 -18.09
C ALA A 74 -37.04 34.17 -16.82
N ASP A 75 -36.84 33.43 -15.72
CA ASP A 75 -36.45 33.94 -14.40
C ASP A 75 -34.95 33.75 -14.09
N ASN A 76 -34.17 33.28 -15.06
CA ASN A 76 -32.74 32.97 -14.93
C ASN A 76 -32.44 31.90 -13.85
N GLU A 77 -33.44 31.08 -13.51
CA GLU A 77 -33.31 29.92 -12.62
C GLU A 77 -33.52 28.62 -13.40
N LYS A 78 -32.97 27.52 -12.89
CA LYS A 78 -33.12 26.22 -13.55
C LYS A 78 -34.40 25.53 -13.12
N HIS A 79 -35.14 24.95 -14.06
CA HIS A 79 -36.40 24.24 -13.77
C HIS A 79 -36.44 22.88 -14.46
N PHE A 80 -36.91 21.87 -13.73
CA PHE A 80 -37.30 20.59 -14.31
C PHE A 80 -38.81 20.61 -14.53
N ASP A 81 -39.23 20.75 -15.78
CA ASP A 81 -40.62 20.95 -16.16
C ASP A 81 -41.38 19.63 -16.41
N GLY A 82 -40.75 18.50 -16.11
CA GLY A 82 -41.37 17.17 -16.15
C GLY A 82 -40.90 16.30 -17.30
N ALA A 83 -41.46 15.09 -17.35
CA ALA A 83 -41.13 14.07 -18.33
C ALA A 83 -42.34 13.69 -19.17
N ALA A 84 -42.11 13.40 -20.45
CA ALA A 84 -43.13 13.03 -21.41
C ALA A 84 -43.17 11.52 -21.68
N TYR A 85 -44.36 10.95 -21.63
CA TYR A 85 -44.63 9.55 -21.94
C TYR A 85 -45.64 9.44 -23.08
N LEU A 86 -45.46 8.44 -23.95
CA LEU A 86 -46.44 8.15 -24.99
C LEU A 86 -47.54 7.28 -24.42
N ALA A 87 -48.80 7.65 -24.64
CA ALA A 87 -49.93 6.75 -24.42
C ALA A 87 -49.84 5.57 -25.40
N LYS A 88 -50.13 4.35 -24.92
CA LYS A 88 -50.12 3.13 -25.73
C LYS A 88 -51.20 3.14 -26.80
N THR A 89 -52.35 3.74 -26.48
CA THR A 89 -53.47 3.92 -27.41
C THR A 89 -54.08 5.32 -27.27
N GLU A 90 -54.85 5.75 -28.27
CA GLU A 90 -55.60 7.01 -28.20
C GLU A 90 -56.58 7.01 -27.01
N GLN A 91 -57.16 5.85 -26.70
CA GLN A 91 -58.05 5.69 -25.55
C GLN A 91 -57.33 5.98 -24.24
N ASP A 92 -56.08 5.53 -24.09
CA ASP A 92 -55.27 5.81 -22.90
C ASP A 92 -54.92 7.30 -22.79
N PHE A 93 -54.68 7.98 -23.92
CA PHE A 93 -54.54 9.44 -23.93
C PHE A 93 -55.82 10.16 -23.49
N VAL A 94 -56.98 9.72 -23.97
CA VAL A 94 -58.27 10.27 -23.55
C VAL A 94 -58.54 10.01 -22.07
N LYS A 95 -58.20 8.82 -21.55
CA LYS A 95 -58.26 8.53 -20.10
C LYS A 95 -57.40 9.51 -19.30
N ALA A 96 -56.16 9.76 -19.74
CA ALA A 96 -55.27 10.73 -19.10
C ALA A 96 -55.87 12.15 -19.11
N ALA A 97 -56.42 12.59 -20.25
CA ALA A 97 -57.07 13.90 -20.38
C ALA A 97 -58.34 14.04 -19.52
N GLY A 98 -59.03 12.93 -19.23
CA GLY A 98 -60.19 12.88 -18.35
C GLY A 98 -59.87 12.82 -16.85
N MET A 99 -58.60 12.68 -16.46
CA MET A 99 -58.21 12.63 -15.05
C MET A 99 -58.43 13.98 -14.36
N LYS A 100 -58.89 13.94 -13.11
CA LYS A 100 -59.02 15.13 -12.27
C LYS A 100 -57.66 15.78 -12.05
N GLY A 101 -57.52 17.06 -12.41
CA GLY A 101 -56.25 17.80 -12.32
C GLY A 101 -55.43 17.79 -13.63
N SER A 102 -55.95 17.15 -14.68
CA SER A 102 -55.39 17.21 -16.03
C SER A 102 -55.50 18.62 -16.61
N SER A 103 -54.46 19.08 -17.32
CA SER A 103 -54.55 20.26 -18.18
C SER A 103 -55.52 20.03 -19.33
N PRO A 104 -56.00 21.10 -20.01
CA PRO A 104 -56.60 20.96 -21.33
C PRO A 104 -55.63 20.29 -22.31
N VAL A 105 -56.18 19.59 -23.29
CA VAL A 105 -55.39 19.05 -24.40
C VAL A 105 -54.83 20.22 -25.21
N SER A 106 -53.51 20.24 -25.37
CA SER A 106 -52.80 21.21 -26.22
C SER A 106 -52.09 20.51 -27.37
N GLU A 107 -51.80 21.24 -28.43
CA GLU A 107 -50.81 20.78 -29.40
C GLU A 107 -49.44 20.70 -28.74
N HIS A 108 -48.63 19.72 -29.16
CA HIS A 108 -47.24 19.59 -28.76
C HIS A 108 -46.37 20.22 -29.84
N SER A 109 -45.81 21.39 -29.53
CA SER A 109 -44.94 22.16 -30.42
C SER A 109 -43.58 21.47 -30.63
N GLY A 110 -42.89 21.85 -31.71
CA GLY A 110 -41.58 21.31 -32.08
C GLY A 110 -41.62 20.09 -33.01
N PRO A 111 -40.46 19.48 -33.29
CA PRO A 111 -40.30 18.43 -34.30
C PRO A 111 -41.05 17.13 -33.98
N CYS A 112 -41.41 16.90 -32.72
CA CYS A 112 -42.16 15.72 -32.30
C CYS A 112 -43.62 15.75 -32.77
N GLY A 113 -44.24 16.93 -32.87
CA GLY A 113 -45.67 17.08 -33.17
C GLY A 113 -46.60 16.34 -32.19
N GLY A 114 -47.89 16.29 -32.52
CA GLY A 114 -48.89 15.54 -31.77
C GLY A 114 -49.64 16.36 -30.72
N ARG A 115 -50.32 15.66 -29.80
CA ARG A 115 -51.14 16.24 -28.73
C ARG A 115 -50.53 15.92 -27.38
N ARG A 116 -50.62 16.87 -26.44
CA ARG A 116 -50.11 16.75 -25.07
C ARG A 116 -51.20 17.03 -24.05
N VAL A 117 -51.13 16.31 -22.95
CA VAL A 117 -51.83 16.65 -21.72
C VAL A 117 -50.88 16.56 -20.53
N THR A 118 -51.02 17.45 -19.55
CA THR A 118 -50.13 17.54 -18.39
C THR A 118 -50.88 17.23 -17.11
N LEU A 119 -50.29 16.35 -16.30
CA LEU A 119 -50.72 16.04 -14.94
C LEU A 119 -49.60 16.40 -13.97
N SER A 120 -49.93 16.61 -12.71
CA SER A 120 -48.95 16.84 -11.64
C SER A 120 -49.10 15.77 -10.58
N SER A 121 -47.98 15.19 -10.16
CA SER A 121 -47.95 14.31 -9.00
C SER A 121 -48.37 15.09 -7.73
N PRO A 122 -48.74 14.40 -6.64
CA PRO A 122 -48.99 15.02 -5.35
C PRO A 122 -47.88 15.96 -4.84
N SER A 123 -46.61 15.67 -5.16
CA SER A 123 -45.46 16.54 -4.87
C SER A 123 -45.24 17.67 -5.87
N GLY A 124 -45.97 17.68 -7.00
CA GLY A 124 -45.93 18.73 -8.01
C GLY A 124 -45.05 18.42 -9.22
N THR A 125 -44.40 17.25 -9.28
CA THR A 125 -43.65 16.83 -10.48
C THR A 125 -44.60 16.62 -11.65
N LYS A 126 -44.33 17.28 -12.78
CA LYS A 126 -45.19 17.18 -13.97
C LYS A 126 -44.92 15.88 -14.75
N ILE A 127 -45.99 15.24 -15.20
CA ILE A 127 -45.97 14.16 -16.17
C ILE A 127 -46.80 14.58 -17.39
N HIS A 128 -46.19 14.53 -18.56
CA HIS A 128 -46.85 14.84 -19.83
C HIS A 128 -47.20 13.56 -20.55
N ILE A 129 -48.47 13.39 -20.94
CA ILE A 129 -48.90 12.27 -21.76
C ILE A 129 -49.07 12.77 -23.19
N LEU A 130 -48.43 12.07 -24.13
CA LEU A 130 -48.38 12.42 -25.55
C LEU A 130 -49.15 11.40 -26.39
N TRP A 131 -49.75 11.87 -27.48
CA TRP A 131 -50.36 11.03 -28.50
C TRP A 131 -50.17 11.61 -29.90
N GLY A 132 -49.98 10.74 -30.88
CA GLY A 132 -49.83 11.14 -32.29
C GLY A 132 -48.52 11.88 -32.56
N VAL A 133 -47.47 11.55 -31.81
CA VAL A 133 -46.11 12.07 -32.04
C VAL A 133 -45.49 11.37 -33.25
N ASN A 134 -44.65 12.10 -33.98
CA ASN A 134 -43.87 11.56 -35.08
C ASN A 134 -42.69 10.73 -34.54
N GLU A 135 -42.32 9.67 -35.26
CA GLU A 135 -41.14 8.85 -34.99
C GLU A 135 -40.26 8.79 -36.24
N ARG A 136 -38.98 8.46 -36.03
CA ARG A 136 -38.02 8.23 -37.10
C ARG A 136 -37.77 6.74 -37.26
N PRO A 137 -37.42 6.27 -38.46
CA PRO A 137 -36.90 4.92 -38.64
C PRO A 137 -35.71 4.70 -37.71
N ALA A 138 -35.73 3.61 -36.95
CA ALA A 138 -34.58 3.22 -36.14
C ALA A 138 -33.40 2.89 -37.07
N PRO A 139 -32.16 3.32 -36.75
CA PRO A 139 -31.02 3.07 -37.61
C PRO A 139 -30.65 1.58 -37.58
N GLU A 140 -30.21 1.05 -38.72
CA GLU A 140 -29.75 -0.35 -38.83
C GLU A 140 -28.45 -0.62 -38.06
N LYS A 141 -27.68 0.43 -37.75
CA LYS A 141 -26.41 0.38 -37.02
C LYS A 141 -26.28 1.58 -36.09
N ALA A 142 -25.58 1.41 -34.99
CA ALA A 142 -25.25 2.46 -34.06
C ALA A 142 -24.53 3.63 -34.76
N VAL A 143 -24.96 4.86 -34.45
CA VAL A 143 -24.26 6.07 -34.86
C VAL A 143 -23.22 6.38 -33.79
N THR A 144 -21.96 6.48 -34.17
CA THR A 144 -20.86 6.66 -33.21
C THR A 144 -19.88 7.74 -33.67
N ALA A 145 -19.47 8.57 -32.71
CA ALA A 145 -18.37 9.53 -32.86
C ALA A 145 -17.05 8.97 -32.31
N THR A 146 -17.05 7.76 -31.76
CA THR A 146 -15.94 7.12 -31.05
C THR A 146 -15.29 5.99 -31.87
N GLU A 147 -15.92 5.46 -32.93
CA GLU A 147 -15.29 4.60 -33.97
C GLU A 147 -16.29 4.12 -35.05
N VAL A 148 -15.94 3.11 -35.86
CA VAL A 148 -16.88 2.33 -36.68
C VAL A 148 -16.93 0.92 -36.11
N HIS A 149 -18.04 0.53 -35.49
CA HIS A 149 -18.18 -0.79 -34.88
C HIS A 149 -18.10 -1.89 -35.97
N LYS A 150 -17.16 -2.84 -35.82
CA LYS A 150 -16.91 -3.91 -36.81
C LYS A 150 -17.49 -5.27 -36.38
N GLY A 151 -18.44 -5.28 -35.45
CA GLY A 151 -19.16 -6.46 -34.96
C GLY A 151 -18.98 -6.71 -33.46
N GLY A 152 -19.87 -7.52 -32.88
CA GLY A 152 -20.04 -7.68 -31.42
C GLY A 152 -18.79 -8.07 -30.63
N TYR A 153 -18.82 -7.80 -29.31
CA TYR A 153 -17.71 -8.05 -28.38
C TYR A 153 -17.19 -9.48 -28.44
N ASN A 154 -15.88 -9.63 -28.62
CA ASN A 154 -15.24 -10.93 -28.48
C ASN A 154 -15.20 -11.32 -27.00
N THR A 155 -15.95 -12.35 -26.60
CA THR A 155 -15.84 -12.95 -25.26
C THR A 155 -14.67 -13.94 -25.21
N ALA A 156 -14.39 -14.53 -24.05
CA ALA A 156 -13.31 -15.51 -23.92
C ALA A 156 -13.53 -16.76 -24.80
N LEU A 157 -14.78 -17.16 -24.99
CA LEU A 157 -15.17 -18.38 -25.70
C LEU A 157 -15.59 -18.10 -27.15
N GLU A 158 -16.16 -16.93 -27.41
CA GLU A 158 -16.64 -16.56 -28.74
C GLU A 158 -15.84 -15.39 -29.31
N LYS A 159 -15.17 -15.65 -30.43
CA LYS A 159 -14.39 -14.64 -31.16
C LYS A 159 -15.09 -14.33 -32.49
N HIS A 160 -16.05 -13.42 -32.47
CA HIS A 160 -16.79 -12.96 -33.66
C HIS A 160 -15.88 -12.25 -34.67
N ARG A 161 -14.93 -11.44 -34.20
CA ARG A 161 -14.02 -10.68 -35.07
C ARG A 161 -12.79 -11.51 -35.44
N LYS A 162 -12.82 -12.15 -36.62
CA LYS A 162 -11.70 -12.93 -37.20
C LYS A 162 -11.08 -12.18 -38.37
N GLY A 163 -9.80 -11.79 -38.25
CA GLY A 163 -9.10 -10.98 -39.27
C GLY A 163 -9.57 -9.52 -39.38
N GLN A 164 -10.45 -9.08 -38.48
CA GLN A 164 -10.96 -7.71 -38.40
C GLN A 164 -10.53 -7.06 -37.08
N PHE A 165 -10.04 -5.82 -37.15
CA PHE A 165 -9.50 -5.09 -36.00
C PHE A 165 -10.41 -3.91 -35.60
N GLN A 166 -10.81 -3.89 -34.32
CA GLN A 166 -11.54 -2.79 -33.68
C GLN A 166 -10.55 -1.71 -33.19
N ARG A 167 -10.85 -0.43 -33.40
CA ARG A 167 -9.94 0.70 -33.14
C ARG A 167 -10.75 1.95 -32.79
N PHE A 168 -10.66 2.32 -31.52
CA PHE A 168 -11.37 3.44 -30.93
C PHE A 168 -10.66 4.78 -31.15
N LYS A 169 -11.45 5.87 -31.18
CA LYS A 169 -11.02 7.27 -31.12
C LYS A 169 -11.82 7.98 -30.03
N LEU A 170 -11.21 8.99 -29.41
CA LEU A 170 -11.88 9.81 -28.40
C LEU A 170 -12.96 10.69 -29.05
N GLY A 171 -14.13 10.77 -28.44
CA GLY A 171 -15.27 11.54 -28.95
C GLY A 171 -16.48 11.47 -28.01
N PRO A 172 -17.54 12.26 -28.28
CA PRO A 172 -18.76 12.24 -27.49
C PRO A 172 -19.45 10.87 -27.55
N ALA A 173 -20.07 10.45 -26.44
CA ALA A 173 -20.85 9.22 -26.39
C ALA A 173 -22.25 9.49 -26.95
N MET A 174 -22.44 9.18 -28.24
CA MET A 174 -23.70 9.48 -28.92
C MET A 174 -24.89 8.85 -28.17
N VAL A 175 -25.85 9.68 -27.80
CA VAL A 175 -27.05 9.26 -27.06
C VAL A 175 -27.96 8.45 -27.98
N HIS A 176 -28.44 7.31 -27.51
CA HIS A 176 -29.46 6.48 -28.18
C HIS A 176 -30.86 6.99 -27.88
N LYS A 177 -31.27 6.97 -26.61
CA LYS A 177 -32.57 7.40 -26.09
C LYS A 177 -32.46 7.90 -24.64
N LEU A 178 -33.53 8.54 -24.15
CA LEU A 178 -33.74 8.75 -22.71
C LEU A 178 -34.22 7.43 -22.09
N GLY A 179 -33.50 6.92 -21.09
CA GLY A 179 -33.86 5.68 -20.39
C GLY A 179 -34.77 5.95 -19.21
N HIS A 180 -34.30 6.76 -18.27
CA HIS A 180 -35.04 7.10 -17.06
C HIS A 180 -34.75 8.51 -16.55
N TYR A 181 -35.59 8.94 -15.63
CA TYR A 181 -35.28 10.03 -14.72
C TYR A 181 -35.72 9.63 -13.31
N GLY A 182 -35.25 10.34 -12.31
CA GLY A 182 -35.85 10.22 -10.99
C GLY A 182 -35.65 11.43 -10.14
N TYR A 183 -36.39 11.44 -9.04
CA TYR A 183 -36.47 12.60 -8.17
C TYR A 183 -36.71 12.20 -6.72
N VAL A 184 -36.28 13.11 -5.84
CA VAL A 184 -36.50 13.03 -4.41
C VAL A 184 -37.81 13.74 -4.08
N THR A 185 -38.66 13.13 -3.27
CA THR A 185 -39.99 13.68 -2.94
C THR A 185 -40.29 13.63 -1.44
N SER A 186 -40.90 14.71 -0.94
CA SER A 186 -41.41 14.80 0.43
C SER A 186 -42.75 14.07 0.64
N LYS A 187 -43.42 13.68 -0.45
CA LYS A 187 -44.70 12.97 -0.47
C LYS A 187 -44.55 11.60 -1.15
N PHE A 188 -43.60 10.82 -0.64
CA PHE A 188 -43.15 9.58 -1.27
C PHE A 188 -44.30 8.58 -1.45
N GLU A 189 -45.09 8.38 -0.40
CA GLU A 189 -46.23 7.47 -0.41
C GLU A 189 -47.28 7.90 -1.45
N GLU A 190 -47.66 9.18 -1.45
CA GLU A 190 -48.68 9.68 -2.36
C GLU A 190 -48.22 9.66 -3.81
N ASP A 191 -46.94 9.98 -4.08
CA ASP A 191 -46.37 9.93 -5.42
C ASP A 191 -46.29 8.49 -5.93
N VAL A 192 -45.76 7.54 -5.14
CA VAL A 192 -45.72 6.12 -5.50
C VAL A 192 -47.13 5.61 -5.84
N LEU A 193 -48.12 5.92 -5.00
CA LEU A 193 -49.51 5.54 -5.25
C LEU A 193 -50.10 6.27 -6.46
N PHE A 194 -49.72 7.51 -6.73
CA PHE A 194 -50.16 8.23 -7.93
C PHE A 194 -49.69 7.53 -9.21
N TYR A 195 -48.42 7.16 -9.32
CA TYR A 195 -47.92 6.45 -10.51
C TYR A 195 -48.52 5.05 -10.62
N THR A 196 -48.47 4.27 -9.53
CA THR A 196 -48.85 2.85 -9.55
C THR A 196 -50.35 2.60 -9.62
N ARG A 197 -51.21 3.56 -9.20
CA ARG A 197 -52.68 3.41 -9.30
C ARG A 197 -53.23 3.91 -10.62
N ASN A 198 -52.68 5.00 -11.17
CA ASN A 198 -53.24 5.65 -12.34
C ASN A 198 -52.63 5.14 -13.65
N PHE A 199 -51.39 4.65 -13.62
CA PHE A 199 -50.66 4.21 -14.80
C PHE A 199 -50.11 2.79 -14.62
N ASN A 200 -49.59 2.22 -15.70
CA ASN A 200 -48.95 0.91 -15.72
C ASN A 200 -47.53 0.87 -15.12
N PHE A 201 -47.19 1.74 -14.16
CA PHE A 201 -45.93 1.62 -13.43
C PHE A 201 -45.98 0.46 -12.43
N VAL A 202 -44.95 -0.37 -12.45
CA VAL A 202 -44.75 -1.47 -11.50
C VAL A 202 -43.31 -1.39 -10.98
N PRO A 203 -43.09 -1.47 -9.65
CA PRO A 203 -41.74 -1.56 -9.10
C PRO A 203 -40.99 -2.80 -9.59
N SER A 204 -39.80 -2.59 -10.11
CA SER A 204 -38.82 -3.65 -10.38
C SER A 204 -38.04 -3.98 -9.11
N ASP A 205 -37.59 -2.94 -8.41
CA ASP A 205 -36.88 -3.05 -7.12
C ASP A 205 -37.36 -2.02 -6.10
N ILE A 206 -37.30 -2.41 -4.83
CA ILE A 206 -37.63 -1.58 -3.66
C ILE A 206 -36.50 -1.70 -2.63
N LEU A 207 -35.99 -0.57 -2.18
CA LEU A 207 -35.06 -0.49 -1.05
C LEU A 207 -35.77 0.00 0.19
N TRP A 208 -35.45 -0.62 1.33
CA TRP A 208 -35.99 -0.23 2.63
C TRP A 208 -34.90 0.00 3.67
N GLU A 209 -35.18 0.90 4.61
CA GLU A 209 -34.31 1.26 5.72
C GLU A 209 -34.97 0.90 7.05
N GLU A 210 -34.16 0.60 8.07
CA GLU A 210 -34.63 0.31 9.42
C GLU A 210 -34.50 1.57 10.28
N THR A 211 -35.62 2.20 10.61
CA THR A 211 -35.66 3.40 11.45
C THR A 211 -36.48 3.11 12.70
N GLN A 212 -35.86 3.23 13.88
CA GLN A 212 -36.52 3.00 15.17
C GLN A 212 -37.21 1.62 15.28
N GLY A 213 -36.62 0.59 14.66
CA GLY A 213 -37.16 -0.77 14.65
C GLY A 213 -38.31 -1.01 13.65
N LEU A 214 -38.62 -0.04 12.79
CA LEU A 214 -39.61 -0.16 11.73
C LEU A 214 -38.92 -0.19 10.36
N GLU A 215 -39.36 -1.10 9.49
CA GLU A 215 -38.94 -1.11 8.08
C GLU A 215 -39.75 -0.09 7.29
N ILE A 216 -39.06 0.81 6.60
CA ILE A 216 -39.65 1.88 5.80
C ILE A 216 -39.05 1.84 4.41
N ASP A 217 -39.88 1.75 3.39
CA ASP A 217 -39.40 1.79 2.00
C ASP A 217 -38.92 3.22 1.68
N SER A 218 -37.66 3.34 1.26
CA SER A 218 -36.95 4.61 1.07
C SER A 218 -36.65 4.92 -0.40
N LEU A 219 -36.60 3.92 -1.28
CA LEU A 219 -36.36 4.12 -2.72
C LEU A 219 -37.04 3.01 -3.55
N THR A 220 -37.54 3.35 -4.74
CA THR A 220 -38.08 2.36 -5.67
C THR A 220 -37.76 2.69 -7.12
N PHE A 221 -37.45 1.65 -7.90
CA PHE A 221 -37.23 1.69 -9.34
C PHE A 221 -38.44 1.08 -10.04
N MET A 222 -39.06 1.79 -10.99
CA MET A 222 -40.31 1.35 -11.63
C MET A 222 -40.18 1.28 -13.15
N HIS A 223 -40.58 0.13 -13.73
CA HIS A 223 -40.75 -0.06 -15.16
C HIS A 223 -42.20 0.20 -15.60
N LEU A 224 -42.41 0.26 -16.91
CA LEU A 224 -43.75 0.28 -17.51
C LEU A 224 -44.14 -1.14 -17.88
N ASP A 225 -45.09 -1.73 -17.17
CA ASP A 225 -45.51 -3.10 -17.43
C ASP A 225 -46.26 -3.19 -18.78
N GLN A 226 -45.62 -3.86 -19.76
CA GLN A 226 -46.17 -4.14 -21.09
C GLN A 226 -46.72 -5.58 -21.22
N GLY A 227 -46.92 -6.29 -20.10
CA GLY A 227 -47.29 -7.69 -20.09
C GLY A 227 -46.10 -8.59 -20.38
N LYS A 228 -46.16 -9.35 -21.48
CA LYS A 228 -45.07 -10.28 -21.86
C LYS A 228 -43.92 -9.61 -22.62
N GLU A 229 -44.14 -8.39 -23.13
CA GLU A 229 -43.09 -7.62 -23.78
C GLU A 229 -42.13 -7.06 -22.74
N TYR A 230 -40.83 -7.15 -23.03
CA TYR A 230 -39.79 -6.62 -22.16
C TYR A 230 -39.72 -5.08 -22.26
N SER A 231 -39.54 -4.45 -21.10
CA SER A 231 -39.32 -3.01 -20.95
C SER A 231 -38.05 -2.76 -20.13
N ASP A 232 -37.48 -1.55 -20.20
CA ASP A 232 -36.29 -1.22 -19.41
C ASP A 232 -36.55 -1.46 -17.92
N HIS A 233 -35.51 -1.90 -17.18
CA HIS A 233 -35.58 -2.15 -15.74
C HIS A 233 -36.31 -1.05 -14.96
N HIS A 234 -36.10 0.20 -15.35
CA HIS A 234 -36.90 1.31 -14.87
C HIS A 234 -36.93 2.44 -15.88
N THR A 235 -38.01 3.22 -15.87
CA THR A 235 -38.13 4.50 -16.56
C THR A 235 -38.34 5.66 -15.58
N LEU A 236 -38.68 5.33 -14.33
CA LEU A 236 -38.84 6.26 -13.23
C LEU A 236 -38.26 5.62 -11.96
N PHE A 237 -37.44 6.36 -11.22
CA PHE A 237 -37.16 6.00 -9.82
C PHE A 237 -37.57 7.14 -8.89
N LEU A 238 -38.05 6.77 -7.70
CA LEU A 238 -38.45 7.71 -6.65
C LEU A 238 -37.61 7.44 -5.42
N SER A 239 -37.16 8.52 -4.78
CA SER A 239 -36.47 8.47 -3.49
C SER A 239 -37.22 9.30 -2.45
N ARG A 240 -37.38 8.72 -1.26
CA ARG A 240 -37.95 9.40 -0.11
C ARG A 240 -37.02 10.53 0.33
N ALA A 241 -37.59 11.70 0.55
CA ALA A 241 -36.83 12.84 1.03
C ALA A 241 -36.22 12.58 2.42
N PRO A 242 -34.94 12.95 2.64
CA PRO A 242 -34.33 12.86 3.96
C PRO A 242 -34.92 13.90 4.92
N ALA A 243 -34.70 13.70 6.22
CA ALA A 243 -35.12 14.65 7.24
C ALA A 243 -34.54 16.05 6.97
N GLY A 244 -35.39 17.08 6.94
CA GLY A 244 -35.00 18.47 6.68
C GLY A 244 -35.07 18.91 5.21
N PHE A 245 -35.54 18.06 4.30
CA PHE A 245 -35.86 18.46 2.92
C PHE A 245 -37.01 19.47 2.90
N GLN A 246 -36.77 20.65 2.32
CA GLN A 246 -37.72 21.79 2.34
C GLN A 246 -38.56 21.92 1.07
N GLU A 247 -38.13 21.31 -0.03
CA GLU A 247 -38.82 21.34 -1.31
C GLU A 247 -39.92 20.27 -1.35
N ALA A 248 -40.92 20.42 -2.22
CA ALA A 248 -41.92 19.37 -2.40
C ALA A 248 -41.32 18.17 -3.14
N HIS A 249 -40.54 18.46 -4.19
CA HIS A 249 -39.79 17.51 -5.00
C HIS A 249 -38.49 18.17 -5.52
N ARG A 250 -37.50 17.36 -5.91
CA ARG A 250 -36.30 17.81 -6.62
C ARG A 250 -35.78 16.71 -7.53
N VAL A 251 -35.57 17.02 -8.82
CA VAL A 251 -34.98 16.07 -9.77
C VAL A 251 -33.60 15.62 -9.27
N HIS A 252 -33.38 14.32 -9.26
CA HIS A 252 -32.13 13.72 -8.84
C HIS A 252 -31.18 13.60 -10.04
N HIS A 253 -31.62 12.99 -11.15
CA HIS A 253 -30.91 12.99 -12.43
C HIS A 253 -31.84 12.59 -13.60
N CYS A 254 -31.38 12.84 -14.82
CA CYS A 254 -31.91 12.25 -16.07
C CYS A 254 -30.83 11.38 -16.73
N SER A 255 -31.21 10.23 -17.28
CA SER A 255 -30.27 9.20 -17.73
C SER A 255 -30.48 8.77 -19.16
N PHE A 256 -29.41 8.73 -19.92
CA PHE A 256 -29.41 8.57 -21.37
C PHE A 256 -28.61 7.34 -21.78
N GLU A 257 -29.24 6.48 -22.57
CA GLU A 257 -28.61 5.24 -23.03
C GLU A 257 -27.56 5.55 -24.09
N VAL A 258 -26.42 4.87 -24.03
CA VAL A 258 -25.39 4.85 -25.06
C VAL A 258 -25.11 3.42 -25.48
N GLU A 259 -24.54 3.24 -26.68
CA GLU A 259 -24.43 1.93 -27.34
C GLU A 259 -23.80 0.83 -26.47
N ASP A 260 -22.64 1.11 -25.89
CA ASP A 260 -21.86 0.11 -25.16
C ASP A 260 -20.87 0.73 -24.17
N PHE A 261 -20.19 -0.15 -23.42
CA PHE A 261 -19.24 0.24 -22.39
C PHE A 261 -18.04 1.02 -22.93
N ASP A 262 -17.46 0.60 -24.06
CA ASP A 262 -16.32 1.31 -24.66
C ASP A 262 -16.75 2.73 -25.08
N THR A 263 -17.94 2.89 -25.66
CA THR A 263 -18.50 4.19 -26.04
C THR A 263 -18.73 5.09 -24.82
N GLN A 264 -19.29 4.55 -23.74
CA GLN A 264 -19.50 5.28 -22.49
C GLN A 264 -18.16 5.76 -21.89
N LEU A 265 -17.16 4.88 -21.79
CA LEU A 265 -15.86 5.22 -21.23
C LEU A 265 -15.10 6.25 -22.08
N LEU A 266 -15.23 6.17 -23.41
CA LEU A 266 -14.66 7.17 -24.32
C LEU A 266 -15.36 8.52 -24.22
N GLY A 267 -16.70 8.53 -24.09
CA GLY A 267 -17.46 9.74 -23.82
C GLY A 267 -17.11 10.36 -22.46
N HIS A 268 -16.94 9.53 -21.43
CA HIS A 268 -16.48 9.95 -20.11
C HIS A 268 -15.13 10.67 -20.20
N GLN A 269 -14.16 10.05 -20.86
CA GLN A 269 -12.84 10.63 -21.07
C GLN A 269 -12.90 11.89 -21.94
N HIS A 270 -13.81 11.95 -22.92
CA HIS A 270 -14.03 13.11 -23.76
C HIS A 270 -14.52 14.30 -22.93
N LEU A 271 -15.52 14.11 -22.09
CA LEU A 271 -16.04 15.15 -21.20
C LEU A 271 -14.99 15.61 -20.17
N LEU A 272 -14.20 14.69 -19.59
CA LEU A 272 -13.06 15.06 -18.73
C LEU A 272 -12.04 15.93 -19.47
N SER A 273 -11.71 15.58 -20.73
CA SER A 273 -10.76 16.34 -21.55
C SER A 273 -11.23 17.77 -21.88
N LYS A 274 -12.55 18.00 -21.83
CA LYS A 274 -13.19 19.30 -22.04
C LYS A 274 -13.33 20.12 -20.74
N GLY A 275 -12.94 19.55 -19.60
CA GLY A 275 -13.00 20.21 -18.30
C GLY A 275 -14.38 20.20 -17.63
N TYR A 276 -15.31 19.36 -18.09
CA TYR A 276 -16.58 19.18 -17.40
C TYR A 276 -16.37 18.44 -16.07
N THR A 277 -17.31 18.63 -15.13
CA THR A 277 -17.19 18.08 -13.78
C THR A 277 -18.03 16.81 -13.64
N PRO A 278 -17.41 15.64 -13.38
CA PRO A 278 -18.15 14.43 -13.05
C PRO A 278 -18.77 14.56 -11.65
N ILE A 279 -20.02 14.12 -11.48
CA ILE A 279 -20.67 13.95 -10.18
C ILE A 279 -20.25 12.61 -9.57
N TRP A 280 -20.19 11.58 -10.41
CA TRP A 280 -19.83 10.23 -10.03
C TRP A 280 -19.24 9.53 -11.26
N GLY A 281 -18.01 9.03 -11.16
CA GLY A 281 -17.33 8.42 -12.31
C GLY A 281 -17.91 7.06 -12.71
N VAL A 282 -17.27 6.43 -13.71
CA VAL A 282 -17.80 5.20 -14.32
C VAL A 282 -17.92 4.05 -13.30
N GLY A 283 -19.12 3.49 -13.18
CA GLY A 283 -19.42 2.39 -12.27
C GLY A 283 -20.52 1.47 -12.81
N ARG A 284 -20.89 0.44 -12.05
CA ARG A 284 -22.00 -0.46 -12.37
C ARG A 284 -22.99 -0.52 -11.22
N HIS A 285 -24.26 -0.26 -11.50
CA HIS A 285 -25.35 -0.39 -10.54
C HIS A 285 -25.62 -1.85 -10.18
N VAL A 286 -26.06 -2.08 -8.94
CA VAL A 286 -26.60 -3.39 -8.52
C VAL A 286 -27.97 -3.61 -9.17
N PHE A 287 -28.85 -2.61 -9.09
CA PHE A 287 -30.22 -2.66 -9.60
C PHE A 287 -30.26 -2.26 -11.08
N GLY A 288 -30.91 -3.10 -11.89
CA GLY A 288 -30.93 -2.98 -13.36
C GLY A 288 -29.59 -3.19 -14.05
N SER A 289 -28.54 -3.56 -13.32
CA SER A 289 -27.18 -3.88 -13.80
C SER A 289 -26.49 -2.83 -14.67
N GLN A 290 -27.05 -1.63 -14.82
CA GLN A 290 -26.57 -0.59 -15.73
C GLN A 290 -25.13 -0.16 -15.38
N ILE A 291 -24.27 -0.03 -16.39
CA ILE A 291 -23.02 0.72 -16.26
C ILE A 291 -23.35 2.20 -16.38
N PHE A 292 -22.91 3.03 -15.45
CA PHE A 292 -23.27 4.44 -15.36
C PHE A 292 -22.04 5.35 -15.37
N ASP A 293 -22.22 6.61 -15.74
CA ASP A 293 -21.40 7.74 -15.31
C ASP A 293 -22.27 9.01 -15.15
N TYR A 294 -21.99 9.83 -14.15
CA TYR A 294 -22.79 11.02 -13.82
C TYR A 294 -22.00 12.31 -14.02
N TRP A 295 -22.68 13.30 -14.59
CA TRP A 295 -22.13 14.60 -14.94
C TRP A 295 -22.98 15.73 -14.41
N LYS A 296 -22.32 16.83 -14.04
CA LYS A 296 -22.99 18.08 -13.71
C LYS A 296 -23.05 18.94 -14.96
N ASP A 297 -24.25 19.22 -15.45
CA ASP A 297 -24.42 20.16 -16.56
C ASP A 297 -24.05 21.60 -16.13
N PRO A 298 -23.91 22.54 -17.07
CA PRO A 298 -23.57 23.93 -16.74
C PRO A 298 -24.58 24.65 -15.83
N SER A 299 -25.84 24.20 -15.80
CA SER A 299 -26.87 24.71 -14.89
C SER A 299 -26.84 24.03 -13.51
N GLY A 300 -26.07 22.95 -13.37
CA GLY A 300 -25.95 22.15 -12.18
C GLY A 300 -27.03 21.08 -12.01
N PHE A 301 -27.71 20.64 -13.07
CA PHE A 301 -28.46 19.39 -13.07
C PHE A 301 -27.50 18.20 -13.17
N ALA A 302 -27.90 17.08 -12.58
CA ALA A 302 -27.20 15.82 -12.78
C ALA A 302 -27.75 15.10 -14.02
N ILE A 303 -26.87 14.68 -14.90
CA ILE A 303 -27.19 13.91 -16.09
C ILE A 303 -26.27 12.69 -16.17
N GLU A 304 -26.79 11.57 -16.66
CA GLU A 304 -26.11 10.28 -16.65
C GLU A 304 -26.03 9.69 -18.06
N HIS A 305 -24.90 9.08 -18.43
CA HIS A 305 -24.93 8.05 -19.47
C HIS A 305 -25.09 6.69 -18.82
N TYR A 306 -25.83 5.79 -19.46
CA TYR A 306 -25.82 4.39 -19.08
C TYR A 306 -25.70 3.44 -20.27
N ALA A 307 -25.19 2.24 -20.03
CA ALA A 307 -25.15 1.13 -20.98
C ALA A 307 -25.42 -0.21 -20.26
N ASP A 308 -25.74 -1.26 -21.00
CA ASP A 308 -25.88 -2.64 -20.48
C ASP A 308 -26.94 -2.77 -19.37
N GLY A 309 -28.11 -2.16 -19.58
CA GLY A 309 -29.23 -2.22 -18.65
C GLY A 309 -30.12 -3.45 -18.83
N ASP A 310 -30.58 -4.03 -17.72
CA ASP A 310 -31.52 -5.15 -17.71
C ASP A 310 -32.90 -4.73 -18.25
N MET A 311 -33.62 -5.70 -18.80
CA MET A 311 -35.02 -5.54 -19.19
C MET A 311 -35.90 -6.52 -18.41
N VAL A 312 -37.09 -6.08 -18.04
CA VAL A 312 -38.05 -6.83 -17.21
C VAL A 312 -39.44 -6.83 -17.82
N ASN A 313 -40.24 -7.83 -17.46
CA ASN A 313 -41.65 -7.95 -17.82
C ASN A 313 -42.47 -8.55 -16.65
N VAL A 314 -43.73 -8.92 -16.90
CA VAL A 314 -44.64 -9.50 -15.89
C VAL A 314 -44.13 -10.80 -15.22
N ASP A 315 -43.17 -11.51 -15.82
CA ASP A 315 -42.60 -12.74 -15.26
C ASP A 315 -41.46 -12.48 -14.26
N ASN A 316 -40.99 -11.24 -14.16
CA ASN A 316 -39.98 -10.80 -13.21
C ASN A 316 -40.65 -10.20 -11.96
N PRO A 317 -40.62 -10.88 -10.80
CA PRO A 317 -41.22 -10.34 -9.57
C PRO A 317 -40.41 -9.16 -9.03
N THR A 318 -41.10 -8.23 -8.35
CA THR A 318 -40.46 -7.10 -7.67
C THR A 318 -39.47 -7.57 -6.59
N GLY A 319 -38.22 -7.12 -6.69
CA GLY A 319 -37.21 -7.27 -5.64
C GLY A 319 -37.45 -6.32 -4.47
N ARG A 320 -37.17 -6.77 -3.24
CA ARG A 320 -37.19 -5.91 -2.05
C ARG A 320 -36.01 -6.21 -1.13
N GLU A 321 -35.07 -5.26 -1.03
CA GLU A 321 -33.80 -5.43 -0.33
C GLU A 321 -33.56 -4.34 0.72
N LYS A 322 -32.77 -4.65 1.75
CA LYS A 322 -32.39 -3.68 2.79
C LYS A 322 -31.32 -2.74 2.21
N SER A 323 -31.49 -1.44 2.39
CA SER A 323 -30.44 -0.46 2.07
C SER A 323 -29.34 -0.52 3.12
N GLU A 324 -28.10 -0.75 2.68
CA GLU A 324 -26.89 -0.66 3.52
C GLU A 324 -26.14 0.66 3.26
N GLY A 325 -26.85 1.69 2.78
CA GLY A 325 -26.29 2.99 2.40
C GLY A 325 -25.84 3.04 0.93
N PRO A 326 -25.03 4.05 0.54
CA PRO A 326 -24.62 4.26 -0.86
C PRO A 326 -23.90 3.06 -1.51
N ALA A 327 -23.22 2.23 -0.70
CA ALA A 327 -22.51 1.04 -1.15
C ALA A 327 -23.42 -0.08 -1.67
N SER A 328 -24.71 -0.09 -1.32
CA SER A 328 -25.67 -1.10 -1.83
C SER A 328 -26.22 -0.75 -3.22
N MET A 329 -25.88 0.42 -3.78
CA MET A 329 -26.42 0.90 -5.07
C MET A 329 -25.56 0.54 -6.28
N TYR A 330 -24.32 0.10 -6.07
CA TYR A 330 -23.35 -0.17 -7.15
C TYR A 330 -22.39 -1.31 -6.78
N ILE A 331 -22.02 -2.13 -7.77
CA ILE A 331 -21.15 -3.30 -7.63
C ILE A 331 -19.68 -2.86 -7.63
N TRP A 332 -19.33 -1.98 -8.55
CA TRP A 332 -17.99 -1.41 -8.70
C TRP A 332 -18.10 -0.02 -9.32
N GLY A 333 -17.09 0.80 -9.10
CA GLY A 333 -17.09 2.20 -9.49
C GLY A 333 -16.39 3.04 -8.42
N PRO A 334 -16.05 4.30 -8.70
CA PRO A 334 -15.57 5.21 -7.66
C PRO A 334 -16.59 5.30 -6.54
N VAL A 335 -16.17 5.58 -5.31
CA VAL A 335 -17.12 5.76 -4.21
C VAL A 335 -18.01 6.96 -4.51
N ARG A 336 -19.32 6.80 -4.34
CA ARG A 336 -20.27 7.91 -4.49
C ARG A 336 -19.89 9.02 -3.50
N PRO A 337 -19.60 10.24 -3.94
CA PRO A 337 -19.44 11.36 -2.99
C PRO A 337 -20.75 11.52 -2.23
N GLU A 338 -20.77 11.30 -0.91
CA GLU A 338 -22.02 11.34 -0.13
C GLU A 338 -22.72 12.72 -0.24
N GLY A 339 -24.05 12.69 -0.40
CA GLY A 339 -24.83 13.79 -0.95
C GLY A 339 -25.02 15.04 -0.08
N GLY A 340 -25.17 16.18 -0.75
CA GLY A 340 -26.29 17.09 -0.49
C GLY A 340 -26.26 18.05 0.71
N SER A 341 -25.11 18.37 1.33
CA SER A 341 -25.05 19.39 2.40
C SER A 341 -24.56 20.79 1.96
N TRP A 342 -24.65 21.14 0.67
CA TRP A 342 -24.33 22.51 0.23
C TRP A 342 -25.33 23.58 0.70
N CYS A 343 -26.55 23.21 1.15
CA CYS A 343 -27.62 24.17 1.45
C CYS A 343 -27.78 24.58 2.93
N ALA A 344 -27.18 23.89 3.92
CA ALA A 344 -27.32 24.29 5.33
C ALA A 344 -26.34 25.41 5.76
N ALA A 345 -25.26 25.63 5.01
CA ALA A 345 -24.29 26.70 5.29
C ALA A 345 -24.67 28.05 4.67
N LEU A 346 -25.58 28.08 3.68
CA LEU A 346 -25.89 29.29 2.89
C LEU A 346 -27.18 30.01 3.31
N ALA A 347 -28.07 29.39 4.11
CA ALA A 347 -29.39 29.93 4.41
C ALA A 347 -29.51 30.86 5.65
N ARG A 348 -28.41 31.15 6.38
CA ARG A 348 -28.42 32.09 7.53
C ARG A 348 -27.79 33.46 7.26
N ALA A 349 -27.47 33.78 5.99
CA ALA A 349 -26.72 34.99 5.65
C ALA A 349 -27.54 36.09 4.93
N LYS A 350 -28.88 36.03 4.93
CA LYS A 350 -29.73 37.08 4.36
C LYS A 350 -30.79 37.50 5.39
N THR A 351 -30.85 38.79 5.72
CA THR A 351 -31.88 39.57 6.47
C THR A 351 -31.60 39.96 7.94
N ASP A 352 -30.73 40.98 8.15
CA ASP A 352 -30.96 42.16 9.03
C ASP A 352 -29.75 43.13 8.93
N PRO A 353 -29.88 44.42 8.53
CA PRO A 353 -28.76 45.30 8.19
C PRO A 353 -28.19 46.16 9.35
N THR A 354 -28.66 46.02 10.60
CA THR A 354 -28.25 46.98 11.67
C THR A 354 -28.01 46.38 13.04
N SER A 355 -27.76 45.07 13.14
CA SER A 355 -27.20 44.45 14.34
C SER A 355 -25.83 43.79 14.06
N ARG A 356 -24.94 43.95 15.04
CA ARG A 356 -23.52 43.56 15.04
C ARG A 356 -23.41 42.03 15.00
N ASP A 357 -22.72 41.45 13.99
CA ASP A 357 -22.00 40.15 14.01
C ASP A 357 -21.77 39.52 12.60
N LEU A 358 -21.08 40.19 11.66
CA LEU A 358 -20.78 39.64 10.31
C LEU A 358 -19.39 40.08 9.76
N PRO A 359 -18.56 39.17 9.17
CA PRO A 359 -17.19 39.49 8.70
C PRO A 359 -17.08 39.79 7.18
N ARG A 360 -16.18 40.74 6.84
CA ARG A 360 -15.94 41.32 5.49
C ARG A 360 -15.00 40.51 4.59
N ALA A 361 -15.23 40.67 3.30
CA ALA A 361 -14.51 40.17 2.13
C ALA A 361 -13.01 40.48 2.08
N TYR A 362 -12.24 39.56 1.48
CA TYR A 362 -10.79 39.65 1.27
C TYR A 362 -10.47 40.24 -0.12
N THR A 363 -9.92 41.46 -0.16
CA THR A 363 -8.68 41.72 -0.91
C THR A 363 -7.65 42.23 0.08
N VAL A 364 -6.44 41.69 -0.07
CA VAL A 364 -5.39 41.53 0.94
C VAL A 364 -4.93 42.85 1.57
N HIS A 365 -5.02 42.95 2.91
CA HIS A 365 -3.93 43.38 3.79
C HIS A 365 -4.09 42.72 5.19
N CYS A 366 -3.42 41.57 5.30
CA CYS A 366 -2.82 40.84 6.43
C CYS A 366 -3.23 41.16 7.88
N VAL A 367 -3.84 40.17 8.60
CA VAL A 367 -3.32 39.45 9.81
C VAL A 367 -4.22 38.18 10.05
N PRO A 368 -3.72 37.02 10.53
CA PRO A 368 -2.92 35.97 9.87
C PRO A 368 -3.78 34.94 9.06
N VAL A 369 -3.22 34.43 7.96
CA VAL A 369 -3.87 33.57 6.94
C VAL A 369 -4.31 32.19 7.48
N VAL A 370 -5.57 31.78 7.27
CA VAL A 370 -6.00 30.35 7.34
C VAL A 370 -6.31 29.88 5.92
N THR A 371 -5.36 29.15 5.35
CA THR A 371 -5.39 28.50 4.03
C THR A 371 -6.57 27.52 3.88
N PRO A 372 -7.11 27.28 2.66
CA PRO A 372 -7.90 26.07 2.40
C PRO A 372 -7.09 24.88 2.93
N PRO A 373 -7.68 23.78 3.47
CA PRO A 373 -6.86 22.67 3.95
C PRO A 373 -6.00 22.24 2.76
N LYS A 374 -4.72 22.61 2.87
CA LYS A 374 -3.74 22.43 1.82
C LYS A 374 -3.73 20.92 1.67
N MET A 375 -4.14 20.40 0.52
CA MET A 375 -4.06 18.95 0.25
C MET A 375 -2.70 18.52 0.75
N GLU A 376 -2.71 17.61 1.71
CA GLU A 376 -1.52 17.40 2.50
C GLU A 376 -0.41 16.87 1.60
N GLN A 377 0.77 17.48 1.70
CA GLN A 377 1.90 17.12 0.84
C GLN A 377 3.02 16.51 1.65
N THR A 378 3.58 15.43 1.15
CA THR A 378 4.83 14.83 1.64
C THR A 378 5.77 14.58 0.46
N THR A 379 7.06 14.44 0.71
CA THR A 379 8.00 14.06 -0.36
C THR A 379 7.94 12.56 -0.60
N VAL A 380 7.92 11.79 0.49
CA VAL A 380 7.80 10.33 0.46
C VAL A 380 6.63 9.91 1.36
N LEU A 381 5.77 9.03 0.86
CA LEU A 381 4.73 8.36 1.62
C LEU A 381 5.09 6.88 1.73
N ILE A 382 5.16 6.37 2.95
CA ILE A 382 5.46 4.97 3.24
C ILE A 382 4.19 4.30 3.75
N VAL A 383 3.77 3.21 3.12
CA VAL A 383 2.61 2.41 3.56
C VAL A 383 3.13 1.19 4.31
N GLY A 384 2.79 1.09 5.59
CA GLY A 384 3.26 0.05 6.51
C GLY A 384 4.41 0.50 7.41
N ALA A 385 4.22 0.37 8.72
CA ALA A 385 5.18 0.66 9.78
C ALA A 385 5.74 -0.63 10.43
N GLY A 386 5.99 -1.65 9.62
CA GLY A 386 6.86 -2.76 9.99
C GLY A 386 8.35 -2.38 9.94
N PRO A 387 9.28 -3.31 10.24
CA PRO A 387 10.70 -2.99 10.37
C PRO A 387 11.33 -2.33 9.13
N SER A 388 10.91 -2.71 7.91
CA SER A 388 11.41 -2.12 6.66
C SER A 388 10.91 -0.69 6.46
N GLY A 389 9.62 -0.43 6.67
CA GLY A 389 9.02 0.90 6.52
C GLY A 389 9.53 1.88 7.57
N LEU A 390 9.62 1.43 8.84
CA LEU A 390 10.20 2.21 9.93
C LEU A 390 11.68 2.54 9.69
N ALA A 391 12.48 1.56 9.23
CA ALA A 391 13.88 1.79 8.88
C ALA A 391 14.03 2.84 7.78
N LEU A 392 13.21 2.77 6.73
CA LEU A 392 13.24 3.77 5.64
C LEU A 392 12.84 5.15 6.16
N GLY A 393 11.76 5.24 6.94
CA GLY A 393 11.30 6.50 7.52
C GLY A 393 12.36 7.17 8.40
N ALA A 394 13.04 6.39 9.25
CA ALA A 394 14.10 6.91 10.10
C ALA A 394 15.33 7.40 9.31
N LEU A 395 15.75 6.65 8.28
CA LEU A 395 16.85 7.07 7.41
C LEU A 395 16.51 8.36 6.64
N LEU A 396 15.31 8.45 6.07
CA LEU A 396 14.84 9.65 5.36
C LEU A 396 14.65 10.85 6.31
N GLY A 397 14.16 10.62 7.53
CA GLY A 397 14.06 11.63 8.58
C GLY A 397 15.43 12.23 8.93
N ARG A 398 16.47 11.39 9.05
CA ARG A 398 17.86 11.83 9.24
C ARG A 398 18.45 12.57 8.04
N MET A 399 17.97 12.26 6.83
CA MET A 399 18.33 12.99 5.60
C MET A 399 17.54 14.30 5.42
N ASN A 400 16.69 14.63 6.40
CA ASN A 400 15.80 15.78 6.41
C ASN A 400 14.79 15.80 5.25
N ILE A 401 14.32 14.62 4.83
CA ILE A 401 13.26 14.47 3.83
C ILE A 401 11.90 14.46 4.52
N LYS A 402 10.89 15.12 3.93
CA LYS A 402 9.53 15.10 4.45
C LYS A 402 8.88 13.73 4.18
N VAL A 403 8.52 13.02 5.24
CA VAL A 403 7.98 11.66 5.19
C VAL A 403 6.72 11.54 6.03
N ILE A 404 5.71 10.87 5.47
CA ILE A 404 4.56 10.38 6.23
C ILE A 404 4.58 8.85 6.12
N ILE A 405 4.35 8.17 7.25
CA ILE A 405 4.19 6.71 7.33
C ILE A 405 2.75 6.43 7.75
N LEU A 406 2.01 5.69 6.93
CA LEU A 406 0.65 5.24 7.23
C LEU A 406 0.68 3.77 7.64
N GLU A 407 0.23 3.47 8.85
CA GLU A 407 0.09 2.12 9.38
C GLU A 407 -1.36 1.84 9.73
N LYS A 408 -1.88 0.71 9.26
CA LYS A 408 -3.27 0.32 9.47
C LYS A 408 -3.55 -0.12 10.92
N ASP A 409 -2.56 -0.69 11.60
CA ASP A 409 -2.71 -1.17 12.98
C ASP A 409 -2.46 0.01 13.95
N THR A 410 -3.30 0.14 14.98
CA THR A 410 -3.17 1.23 15.97
C THR A 410 -1.95 1.06 16.88
N GLU A 411 -1.63 -0.18 17.21
CA GLU A 411 -0.52 -0.54 18.10
C GLU A 411 0.51 -1.45 17.40
N VAL A 412 1.69 -1.58 18.01
CA VAL A 412 2.70 -2.53 17.56
C VAL A 412 2.17 -3.94 17.80
N CYS A 413 2.29 -4.82 16.80
CA CYS A 413 1.93 -6.22 16.98
C CYS A 413 2.87 -6.87 18.02
N GLU A 414 2.32 -7.27 19.18
CA GLU A 414 3.10 -7.90 20.27
C GLU A 414 3.66 -9.29 19.92
N ASP A 415 3.25 -9.85 18.78
CA ASP A 415 3.68 -11.15 18.33
C ASP A 415 5.06 -11.09 17.64
N PRO A 416 6.12 -11.68 18.21
CA PRO A 416 7.44 -11.67 17.60
C PRO A 416 7.51 -12.70 16.47
N ARG A 417 7.27 -12.23 15.24
CA ARG A 417 7.27 -13.04 14.02
C ARG A 417 8.68 -13.36 13.55
N GLY A 418 9.56 -12.36 13.54
CA GLY A 418 11.00 -12.51 13.34
C GLY A 418 11.75 -12.32 14.66
N ILE A 419 12.72 -13.19 14.93
CA ILE A 419 13.50 -13.16 16.18
C ILE A 419 15.01 -12.98 15.97
N VAL A 420 15.45 -12.78 14.73
CA VAL A 420 16.85 -12.58 14.37
C VAL A 420 16.98 -11.44 13.37
N VAL A 421 17.97 -10.58 13.59
CA VAL A 421 18.50 -9.62 12.61
C VAL A 421 19.97 -9.99 12.37
N ASN A 422 20.35 -10.18 11.11
CA ASN A 422 21.64 -10.76 10.72
C ASN A 422 22.46 -9.85 9.80
N GLY A 423 23.76 -10.15 9.74
CA GLY A 423 24.76 -9.45 8.95
C GLY A 423 24.78 -7.95 9.18
N ASP A 424 25.03 -7.25 8.08
CA ASP A 424 25.06 -5.79 8.02
C ASP A 424 23.74 -5.09 8.38
N ALA A 425 22.59 -5.78 8.50
CA ALA A 425 21.38 -5.15 9.01
C ALA A 425 21.53 -4.67 10.46
N VAL A 426 22.39 -5.33 11.26
CA VAL A 426 22.75 -4.85 12.60
C VAL A 426 23.57 -3.55 12.48
N ARG A 427 24.55 -3.50 11.58
CA ARG A 427 25.31 -2.27 11.26
C ARG A 427 24.40 -1.14 10.78
N ILE A 428 23.41 -1.43 9.93
CA ILE A 428 22.40 -0.45 9.47
C ILE A 428 21.57 0.08 10.65
N SER A 429 21.33 -0.72 11.69
CA SER A 429 20.62 -0.27 12.90
C SER A 429 21.35 0.88 13.62
N TYR A 430 22.69 0.90 13.56
CA TYR A 430 23.49 2.04 14.05
C TYR A 430 23.31 3.28 13.17
N GLN A 431 23.23 3.12 11.85
CA GLN A 431 22.97 4.24 10.93
C GLN A 431 21.53 4.79 11.06
N ILE A 432 20.56 3.92 11.34
CA ILE A 432 19.17 4.30 11.66
C ILE A 432 19.14 5.16 12.92
N GLY A 433 19.97 4.85 13.92
CA GLY A 433 20.07 5.59 15.19
C GLY A 433 19.70 4.79 16.45
N ILE A 434 19.36 3.51 16.31
CA ILE A 434 18.97 2.63 17.42
C ILE A 434 20.10 1.68 17.88
N GLY A 435 21.29 1.82 17.30
CA GLY A 435 22.41 0.91 17.53
C GLY A 435 23.02 0.97 18.93
N GLU A 436 23.09 2.16 19.53
CA GLU A 436 23.60 2.32 20.88
C GLU A 436 22.67 1.60 21.87
N GLY A 437 23.19 0.61 22.62
CA GLY A 437 22.39 -0.19 23.55
C GLY A 437 21.42 -1.19 22.91
N LEU A 438 21.54 -1.45 21.59
CA LEU A 438 20.68 -2.40 20.86
C LEU A 438 20.63 -3.79 21.50
N THR A 439 21.78 -4.30 21.96
CA THR A 439 21.93 -5.60 22.65
C THR A 439 21.49 -5.59 24.12
N LYS A 440 21.01 -4.44 24.63
CA LYS A 440 20.43 -4.33 25.97
C LYS A 440 18.91 -4.09 25.90
N ARG A 441 18.45 -3.23 24.98
CA ARG A 441 17.04 -2.82 24.88
C ARG A 441 16.19 -3.70 23.98
N ILE A 442 16.76 -4.18 22.87
CA ILE A 442 15.99 -4.84 21.81
C ILE A 442 16.28 -6.35 21.75
N GLY A 443 17.55 -6.71 21.85
CA GLY A 443 17.99 -8.07 21.62
C GLY A 443 19.27 -8.39 22.37
N LYS A 444 19.96 -9.43 21.94
CA LYS A 444 21.31 -9.80 22.38
C LYS A 444 22.02 -10.56 21.26
N ASP A 445 23.34 -10.62 21.34
CA ASP A 445 24.12 -11.48 20.45
C ASP A 445 23.67 -12.94 20.59
N ILE A 446 23.58 -13.66 19.47
CA ILE A 446 23.20 -15.09 19.47
C ILE A 446 24.26 -15.93 20.20
N GLY A 447 25.53 -15.53 20.14
CA GLY A 447 26.66 -16.24 20.71
C GLY A 447 27.08 -17.40 19.82
N VAL A 448 26.57 -18.58 20.15
CA VAL A 448 26.95 -19.84 19.53
C VAL A 448 25.76 -20.55 18.91
N LEU A 449 25.97 -21.16 17.75
CA LEU A 449 25.02 -22.08 17.13
C LEU A 449 25.43 -23.51 17.47
N ASN A 450 24.56 -24.22 18.17
CA ASN A 450 24.77 -25.58 18.66
C ASN A 450 23.96 -26.58 17.85
N PHE A 451 24.60 -27.65 17.40
CA PHE A 451 23.96 -28.69 16.61
C PHE A 451 23.90 -29.99 17.41
N HIS A 452 22.69 -30.48 17.62
CA HIS A 452 22.37 -31.64 18.45
C HIS A 452 21.77 -32.77 17.62
N ARG A 453 21.90 -34.01 18.11
CA ARG A 453 21.11 -35.14 17.62
C ARG A 453 19.77 -35.16 18.35
N GLY A 454 18.66 -35.14 17.63
CA GLY A 454 17.33 -35.22 18.25
C GLY A 454 16.93 -33.93 18.96
N ASN A 455 17.41 -33.68 20.18
CA ASN A 455 17.04 -32.51 20.99
C ASN A 455 18.25 -31.84 21.68
N PHE A 456 18.05 -30.62 22.20
CA PHE A 456 19.14 -29.84 22.82
C PHE A 456 19.64 -30.37 24.17
N ARG A 457 19.05 -31.43 24.72
CA ARG A 457 19.57 -32.12 25.92
C ARG A 457 20.69 -33.10 25.59
N GLN A 458 20.79 -33.54 24.34
CA GLN A 458 21.86 -34.39 23.87
C GLN A 458 23.16 -33.59 23.69
N PRO A 459 24.35 -34.20 23.81
CA PRO A 459 25.61 -33.53 23.54
C PRO A 459 25.66 -32.94 22.12
N THR A 460 26.24 -31.75 21.99
CA THR A 460 26.48 -31.11 20.69
C THR A 460 27.50 -31.91 19.90
N PHE A 461 27.21 -32.14 18.61
CA PHE A 461 28.21 -32.73 17.71
C PHE A 461 29.00 -31.69 16.92
N MET A 462 28.52 -30.44 16.89
CA MET A 462 29.13 -29.31 16.19
C MET A 462 28.64 -28.00 16.84
N THR A 463 29.54 -27.04 16.98
CA THR A 463 29.26 -25.71 17.50
C THR A 463 29.95 -24.68 16.61
N PHE A 464 29.24 -23.61 16.25
CA PHE A 464 29.81 -22.48 15.53
C PHE A 464 29.76 -21.24 16.40
N ASP A 465 30.92 -20.62 16.57
CA ASP A 465 31.03 -19.31 17.18
C ASP A 465 30.76 -18.23 16.13
N ILE A 466 29.67 -17.48 16.34
CA ILE A 466 29.27 -16.37 15.48
C ILE A 466 29.44 -15.01 16.16
N THR A 467 30.13 -14.97 17.30
CA THR A 467 30.60 -13.73 17.95
C THR A 467 31.85 -13.17 17.30
N VAL A 468 32.54 -13.96 16.47
CA VAL A 468 33.74 -13.54 15.75
C VAL A 468 33.36 -12.61 14.61
N ASP A 469 34.20 -11.61 14.37
CA ASP A 469 34.06 -10.69 13.25
C ASP A 469 34.37 -11.37 11.90
N TRP A 470 33.37 -12.04 11.33
CA TRP A 470 33.47 -12.70 10.03
C TRP A 470 33.33 -11.75 8.83
N ALA A 471 32.85 -10.53 9.06
CA ALA A 471 32.49 -9.58 8.02
C ALA A 471 33.27 -8.27 8.11
N GLU A 472 34.35 -8.25 8.89
CA GLU A 472 35.17 -7.08 9.25
C GLU A 472 34.30 -5.87 9.63
N GLN A 473 33.36 -6.10 10.56
CA GLN A 473 32.45 -5.12 11.15
C GLN A 473 32.69 -5.04 12.66
N ALA A 474 32.94 -3.84 13.17
CA ALA A 474 33.20 -3.59 14.59
C ALA A 474 32.02 -3.88 15.54
N VAL A 475 30.82 -4.16 14.99
CA VAL A 475 29.60 -4.50 15.74
C VAL A 475 29.16 -5.93 15.47
N SER A 476 28.32 -6.49 16.35
CA SER A 476 27.78 -7.84 16.19
C SER A 476 27.10 -8.04 14.84
N ASN A 477 27.38 -9.18 14.21
CA ASN A 477 26.77 -9.58 12.95
C ASN A 477 25.44 -10.32 13.16
N ASN A 478 25.08 -10.74 14.37
CA ASN A 478 23.90 -11.59 14.58
C ASN A 478 23.27 -11.28 15.94
N VAL A 479 22.08 -10.69 15.91
CA VAL A 479 21.34 -10.35 17.12
C VAL A 479 20.02 -11.11 17.13
N THR A 480 19.80 -11.91 18.18
CA THR A 480 18.46 -12.38 18.53
C THR A 480 17.68 -11.22 19.15
N GLN A 481 16.52 -10.90 18.62
CA GLN A 481 15.80 -9.68 18.95
C GLN A 481 14.33 -9.93 19.22
N PHE A 482 13.71 -9.07 20.02
CA PHE A 482 12.27 -9.03 20.23
C PHE A 482 11.67 -7.99 19.29
N GLN A 483 11.01 -8.45 18.22
CA GLN A 483 10.54 -7.57 17.13
C GLN A 483 9.71 -6.39 17.60
N PRO A 484 8.78 -6.54 18.57
CA PRO A 484 8.03 -5.40 19.08
C PRO A 484 8.92 -4.31 19.69
N ASN A 485 9.99 -4.67 20.42
CA ASN A 485 10.94 -3.68 20.93
C ASN A 485 11.70 -2.99 19.80
N TYR A 486 12.09 -3.75 18.77
CA TYR A 486 12.77 -3.19 17.60
C TYR A 486 11.91 -2.13 16.91
N GLU A 487 10.62 -2.41 16.71
CA GLU A 487 9.68 -1.45 16.12
C GLU A 487 9.42 -0.26 17.05
N ARG A 488 9.21 -0.48 18.35
CA ARG A 488 8.98 0.61 19.33
C ARG A 488 10.14 1.58 19.42
N GLU A 489 11.38 1.09 19.40
CA GLU A 489 12.57 1.95 19.47
C GLU A 489 12.69 2.83 18.22
N ILE A 490 12.39 2.31 17.03
CA ILE A 490 12.36 3.15 15.83
C ILE A 490 11.17 4.12 15.87
N ARG A 491 9.98 3.67 16.28
CA ARG A 491 8.81 4.57 16.44
C ARG A 491 9.06 5.69 17.43
N ALA A 492 9.81 5.43 18.51
CA ALA A 492 10.24 6.45 19.47
C ALA A 492 11.22 7.43 18.81
N LEU A 493 12.22 6.92 18.10
CA LEU A 493 13.19 7.74 17.36
C LEU A 493 12.52 8.62 16.30
N LEU A 494 11.49 8.14 15.60
CA LEU A 494 10.76 8.92 14.59
C LEU A 494 10.16 10.22 15.17
N LYS A 495 9.80 10.23 16.47
CA LYS A 495 9.26 11.42 17.14
C LYS A 495 10.30 12.54 17.29
N GLU A 496 11.58 12.22 17.19
CA GLU A 496 12.68 13.20 17.23
C GLU A 496 12.85 13.92 15.88
N PHE A 497 12.30 13.37 14.78
CA PHE A 497 12.41 13.96 13.45
C PHE A 497 11.17 14.79 13.11
N PRO A 498 11.25 16.14 13.06
CA PRO A 498 10.08 16.99 12.81
C PRO A 498 9.49 16.82 11.40
N ASN A 499 10.29 16.30 10.47
CA ASN A 499 9.89 16.04 9.08
C ASN A 499 9.40 14.61 8.84
N CYS A 500 9.31 13.77 9.88
CA CYS A 500 8.77 12.42 9.77
C CYS A 500 7.55 12.26 10.67
N GLU A 501 6.43 11.87 10.08
CA GLU A 501 5.19 11.65 10.81
C GLU A 501 4.74 10.19 10.66
N LEU A 502 4.47 9.51 11.77
CA LEU A 502 3.86 8.19 11.79
C LEU A 502 2.40 8.31 12.21
N ARG A 503 1.50 7.83 11.35
CA ARG A 503 0.06 7.74 11.62
C ARG A 503 -0.37 6.29 11.67
N THR A 504 -0.93 5.90 12.79
CA THR A 504 -1.43 4.55 13.05
C THR A 504 -2.94 4.51 12.86
N GLY A 505 -3.52 3.32 12.65
CA GLY A 505 -4.95 3.20 12.33
C GLY A 505 -5.34 3.87 11.01
N CYS A 506 -4.40 3.99 10.08
CA CYS A 506 -4.59 4.59 8.76
C CYS A 506 -4.44 3.52 7.68
N GLU A 507 -5.55 3.12 7.05
CA GLU A 507 -5.56 2.12 5.99
C GLU A 507 -5.56 2.79 4.61
N VAL A 508 -4.52 2.56 3.82
CA VAL A 508 -4.45 3.05 2.44
C VAL A 508 -5.41 2.26 1.56
N VAL A 509 -6.27 2.98 0.83
CA VAL A 509 -7.36 2.38 0.02
C VAL A 509 -7.21 2.68 -1.47
N SER A 510 -6.63 3.82 -1.82
CA SER A 510 -6.50 4.26 -3.21
C SER A 510 -5.14 4.91 -3.49
N ARG A 511 -4.70 4.83 -4.75
CA ARG A 511 -3.53 5.52 -5.28
C ARG A 511 -3.80 5.92 -6.72
N GLU A 512 -3.58 7.19 -7.01
CA GLU A 512 -3.68 7.79 -8.34
C GLU A 512 -2.37 8.52 -8.65
N GLU A 513 -1.86 8.37 -9.87
CA GLU A 513 -0.72 9.16 -10.33
C GLU A 513 -1.21 10.34 -11.17
N VAL A 514 -0.87 11.55 -10.75
CA VAL A 514 -1.28 12.80 -11.37
C VAL A 514 -0.03 13.60 -11.73
N GLY A 515 0.37 13.55 -13.00
CA GLY A 515 1.56 14.24 -13.51
C GLY A 515 2.82 13.87 -12.73
N GLU A 516 3.44 14.86 -12.09
CA GLU A 516 4.68 14.65 -11.32
C GLU A 516 4.46 14.14 -9.88
N HIS A 517 3.23 13.84 -9.46
CA HIS A 517 2.92 13.41 -8.11
C HIS A 517 2.02 12.16 -8.08
N THR A 518 1.91 11.56 -6.90
CA THR A 518 0.99 10.46 -6.58
C THR A 518 0.06 10.93 -5.47
N VAL A 519 -1.24 10.88 -5.70
CA VAL A 519 -2.27 11.13 -4.69
C VAL A 519 -2.66 9.79 -4.08
N VAL A 520 -2.61 9.69 -2.76
CA VAL A 520 -2.91 8.47 -2.01
C VAL A 520 -4.05 8.75 -1.04
N GLY A 521 -5.14 8.02 -1.19
CA GLY A 521 -6.28 8.04 -0.28
C GLY A 521 -6.11 6.97 0.81
N TYR A 522 -6.40 7.37 2.05
CA TYR A 522 -6.41 6.48 3.19
C TYR A 522 -7.59 6.80 4.10
N VAL A 523 -8.10 5.76 4.78
CA VAL A 523 -9.12 5.89 5.81
C VAL A 523 -8.42 6.01 7.15
N ASP A 524 -8.73 7.06 7.92
CA ASP A 524 -8.18 7.25 9.27
C ASP A 524 -8.93 6.43 10.34
N GLN A 525 -8.51 6.57 11.60
CA GLN A 525 -9.12 5.87 12.74
C GLN A 525 -10.61 6.22 12.94
N ASP A 526 -11.03 7.40 12.50
CA ASP A 526 -12.39 7.89 12.65
C ASP A 526 -13.28 7.46 11.46
N GLY A 527 -12.74 6.66 10.54
CA GLY A 527 -13.42 6.22 9.33
C GLY A 527 -13.47 7.29 8.24
N SER A 528 -12.81 8.44 8.43
CA SER A 528 -12.79 9.53 7.47
C SER A 528 -11.75 9.26 6.38
N GLU A 529 -12.14 9.42 5.12
CA GLU A 529 -11.20 9.35 4.00
C GLU A 529 -10.40 10.65 3.90
N ARG A 530 -9.07 10.52 3.84
CA ARG A 530 -8.12 11.61 3.71
C ARG A 530 -7.18 11.34 2.53
N PHE A 531 -6.63 12.41 1.96
CA PHE A 531 -5.75 12.33 0.80
C PHE A 531 -4.42 13.01 1.08
N ILE A 532 -3.33 12.33 0.70
CA ILE A 532 -1.97 12.88 0.72
C ILE A 532 -1.41 12.85 -0.69
N CYS A 533 -0.90 13.98 -1.14
CA CYS A 533 -0.10 14.11 -2.34
C CYS A 533 1.38 13.85 -2.00
N THR A 534 2.03 12.96 -2.73
CA THR A 534 3.43 12.58 -2.53
C THR A 534 4.21 12.58 -3.84
N SER A 535 5.50 12.87 -3.80
CA SER A 535 6.38 12.66 -4.97
C SER A 535 6.70 11.18 -5.17
N TRP A 536 6.78 10.42 -4.07
CA TRP A 536 7.15 9.01 -4.08
C TRP A 536 6.29 8.19 -3.13
N LEU A 537 5.84 7.02 -3.57
CA LEU A 537 5.11 6.06 -2.75
C LEU A 537 5.96 4.80 -2.53
N VAL A 538 6.06 4.35 -1.28
CA VAL A 538 6.78 3.10 -0.95
C VAL A 538 5.87 2.15 -0.20
N GLY A 539 5.61 0.98 -0.79
CA GLY A 539 4.94 -0.14 -0.14
C GLY A 539 5.90 -0.94 0.74
N ALA A 540 5.69 -0.87 2.04
CA ALA A 540 6.36 -1.64 3.09
C ALA A 540 5.33 -2.40 3.98
N ASP A 541 4.13 -2.60 3.45
CA ASP A 541 2.91 -3.12 4.08
C ASP A 541 2.83 -4.67 4.09
N GLY A 542 3.97 -5.30 3.89
CA GLY A 542 4.19 -6.74 4.06
C GLY A 542 3.55 -7.61 2.97
N LYS A 543 3.51 -8.91 3.23
CA LYS A 543 3.15 -9.93 2.23
C LYS A 543 1.75 -9.76 1.64
N ARG A 544 0.79 -9.19 2.39
CA ARG A 544 -0.60 -8.97 1.94
C ARG A 544 -0.88 -7.49 1.67
N GLY A 545 0.17 -6.69 1.56
CA GLY A 545 0.10 -5.26 1.38
C GLY A 545 -0.74 -4.82 0.19
N VAL A 546 -1.55 -3.78 0.39
CA VAL A 546 -2.39 -3.13 -0.61
C VAL A 546 -1.56 -2.56 -1.76
N VAL A 547 -0.36 -2.04 -1.49
CA VAL A 547 0.45 -1.37 -2.51
C VAL A 547 0.83 -2.33 -3.63
N ARG A 548 1.36 -3.51 -3.30
CA ARG A 548 1.61 -4.52 -4.34
C ARG A 548 0.29 -5.07 -4.90
N LYS A 549 -0.61 -5.53 -4.02
CA LYS A 549 -1.77 -6.34 -4.40
C LYS A 549 -2.81 -5.60 -5.23
N LYS A 550 -3.13 -4.35 -4.87
CA LYS A 550 -4.16 -3.56 -5.53
C LYS A 550 -3.58 -2.59 -6.55
N PHE A 551 -2.40 -1.98 -6.29
CA PHE A 551 -1.90 -0.92 -7.16
C PHE A 551 -0.92 -1.42 -8.22
N LEU A 552 0.01 -2.31 -7.88
CA LEU A 552 1.07 -2.71 -8.80
C LEU A 552 0.83 -4.03 -9.54
N GLU A 553 0.08 -4.99 -8.97
CA GLU A 553 -0.30 -6.23 -9.67
C GLU A 553 -1.08 -5.95 -10.99
N PRO A 554 -2.05 -5.01 -11.04
CA PRO A 554 -2.68 -4.60 -12.31
C PRO A 554 -1.73 -3.96 -13.32
N GLU A 555 -0.64 -3.34 -12.87
CA GLU A 555 0.41 -2.77 -13.72
C GLU A 555 1.48 -3.81 -14.15
N GLY A 556 1.26 -5.09 -13.82
CA GLY A 556 2.14 -6.19 -14.21
C GLY A 556 3.26 -6.50 -13.21
N VAL A 557 3.28 -5.86 -12.04
CA VAL A 557 4.21 -6.21 -10.95
C VAL A 557 3.66 -7.38 -10.15
N ARG A 558 4.24 -8.56 -10.29
CA ARG A 558 3.76 -9.79 -9.64
C ARG A 558 4.88 -10.48 -8.89
N GLN A 559 4.52 -11.20 -7.83
CA GLN A 559 5.46 -12.02 -7.07
C GLN A 559 5.63 -13.39 -7.74
N GLU A 560 6.85 -13.70 -8.15
CA GLU A 560 7.24 -14.94 -8.83
C GLU A 560 7.98 -15.86 -7.87
N ASP A 561 7.89 -17.17 -8.13
CA ASP A 561 8.65 -18.15 -7.36
C ASP A 561 10.15 -18.04 -7.69
N GLY A 562 10.97 -18.02 -6.64
CA GLY A 562 12.41 -18.09 -6.75
C GLY A 562 12.89 -19.47 -7.19
N ALA A 563 14.18 -19.55 -7.55
CA ALA A 563 14.79 -20.77 -8.06
C ALA A 563 14.78 -21.97 -7.08
N TRP A 564 14.49 -21.72 -5.80
CA TRP A 564 14.42 -22.76 -4.78
C TRP A 564 13.03 -22.85 -4.15
N THR A 565 12.40 -24.01 -4.27
CA THR A 565 11.13 -24.32 -3.63
C THR A 565 11.36 -25.24 -2.43
N TYR A 566 10.79 -24.87 -1.28
CA TYR A 566 10.71 -25.71 -0.10
C TYR A 566 9.25 -26.11 0.14
N VAL A 567 9.02 -27.36 0.51
CA VAL A 567 7.66 -27.89 0.75
C VAL A 567 7.70 -28.54 2.12
N GLY A 568 7.04 -27.92 3.10
CA GLY A 568 7.00 -28.43 4.48
C GLY A 568 6.47 -27.39 5.45
N THR A 569 5.55 -27.78 6.33
CA THR A 569 4.98 -26.89 7.35
C THR A 569 5.83 -26.89 8.61
N TRP A 570 6.04 -25.72 9.20
CA TRP A 570 6.72 -25.56 10.48
C TRP A 570 5.78 -24.89 11.47
N VAL A 571 5.80 -25.33 12.72
CA VAL A 571 5.14 -24.64 13.84
C VAL A 571 6.18 -23.86 14.61
N ALA A 572 5.84 -22.62 14.95
CA ALA A 572 6.64 -21.78 15.83
C ALA A 572 5.89 -21.52 17.14
N ALA A 573 6.54 -21.92 18.23
CA ALA A 573 6.14 -21.64 19.60
C ALA A 573 7.05 -20.57 20.23
N ASN A 574 6.47 -19.45 20.64
CA ASN A 574 7.13 -18.42 21.44
C ASN A 574 6.71 -18.60 22.89
N LEU A 575 7.67 -18.69 23.80
CA LEU A 575 7.45 -18.90 25.22
C LEU A 575 7.99 -17.73 26.03
N LYS A 576 7.32 -17.43 27.14
CA LYS A 576 7.84 -16.61 28.24
C LYS A 576 8.14 -17.53 29.42
N ILE A 577 9.41 -17.56 29.82
CA ILE A 577 9.89 -18.38 30.93
C ILE A 577 10.07 -17.49 32.16
N THR A 578 9.44 -17.89 33.24
CA THR A 578 9.68 -17.33 34.57
C THR A 578 10.57 -18.31 35.34
N THR A 579 11.61 -17.82 36.00
CA THR A 579 12.50 -18.71 36.76
C THR A 579 11.88 -19.03 38.12
N PRO A 580 11.71 -20.31 38.50
CA PRO A 580 11.18 -20.66 39.82
C PRO A 580 12.18 -20.24 40.91
N THR A 581 11.65 -19.90 42.09
CA THR A 581 12.41 -19.50 43.28
C THR A 581 12.04 -20.38 44.48
N PRO A 582 12.86 -20.41 45.54
CA PRO A 582 12.51 -21.12 46.79
C PRO A 582 11.18 -20.64 47.40
N GLU A 583 10.80 -19.39 47.20
CA GLU A 583 9.55 -18.82 47.71
C GLU A 583 8.34 -19.23 46.87
N SER A 584 8.47 -19.20 45.53
CA SER A 584 7.37 -19.57 44.63
C SER A 584 7.16 -21.08 44.52
N HIS A 585 8.25 -21.85 44.56
CA HIS A 585 8.25 -23.31 44.38
C HIS A 585 9.11 -23.99 45.47
N PRO A 586 8.71 -23.94 46.76
CA PRO A 586 9.53 -24.43 47.87
C PRO A 586 9.83 -25.94 47.81
N SER A 587 8.97 -26.70 47.14
CA SER A 587 9.10 -28.16 46.99
C SER A 587 10.05 -28.58 45.85
N PHE A 588 10.60 -27.65 45.06
CA PHE A 588 11.43 -28.01 43.91
C PHE A 588 12.74 -28.71 44.35
N PRO A 589 13.08 -29.90 43.80
CA PRO A 589 14.14 -30.76 44.35
C PRO A 589 15.54 -30.13 44.40
N LEU A 590 15.88 -29.23 43.47
CA LEU A 590 17.22 -28.67 43.34
C LEU A 590 17.58 -27.66 44.44
N TRP A 591 16.60 -27.06 45.13
CA TRP A 591 16.86 -26.16 46.26
C TRP A 591 17.58 -26.87 47.40
N ARG A 592 17.23 -28.14 47.65
CA ARG A 592 17.89 -28.97 48.67
C ARG A 592 19.34 -29.33 48.32
N LEU A 593 19.73 -29.17 47.05
CA LEU A 593 21.09 -29.36 46.57
C LEU A 593 21.88 -28.05 46.51
N GLY A 594 21.30 -26.93 46.99
CA GLY A 594 21.97 -25.63 47.01
C GLY A 594 22.01 -24.91 45.65
N TYR A 595 21.22 -25.36 44.67
CA TYR A 595 21.13 -24.67 43.39
C TYR A 595 20.48 -23.29 43.56
N THR A 596 21.02 -22.29 42.89
CA THR A 596 20.37 -20.97 42.79
C THR A 596 19.32 -20.97 41.68
N PRO A 597 18.33 -20.06 41.71
CA PRO A 597 17.36 -19.90 40.62
C PRO A 597 18.02 -19.77 39.24
N HIS A 598 19.12 -19.01 39.16
CA HIS A 598 19.88 -18.83 37.92
C HIS A 598 20.49 -20.14 37.41
N GLN A 599 21.07 -20.95 38.30
CA GLN A 599 21.63 -22.26 37.93
C GLN A 599 20.54 -23.21 37.45
N VAL A 600 19.37 -23.22 38.10
CA VAL A 600 18.21 -23.98 37.62
C VAL A 600 17.79 -23.51 36.23
N HIS A 601 17.67 -22.20 36.02
CA HIS A 601 17.31 -21.68 34.70
C HIS A 601 18.30 -22.12 33.61
N ASP A 602 19.60 -21.99 33.84
CA ASP A 602 20.62 -22.37 32.84
C ASP A 602 20.65 -23.88 32.55
N GLU A 603 20.40 -24.71 33.57
CA GLU A 603 20.30 -26.15 33.39
C GLU A 603 19.12 -26.55 32.51
N PHE A 604 17.98 -25.86 32.62
CA PHE A 604 16.78 -26.18 31.85
C PHE A 604 16.71 -25.47 30.49
N TRP A 605 17.32 -24.30 30.36
CA TRP A 605 17.16 -23.41 29.20
C TRP A 605 18.52 -22.98 28.66
N PRO A 606 19.35 -23.85 28.07
CA PRO A 606 20.75 -23.54 27.75
C PRO A 606 20.94 -22.28 26.88
N SER A 607 22.13 -21.68 26.97
CA SER A 607 22.51 -20.52 26.16
C SER A 607 22.87 -20.88 24.71
N GLY A 608 22.73 -19.90 23.82
CA GLY A 608 22.95 -20.08 22.38
C GLY A 608 21.67 -20.45 21.65
N PHE A 609 21.83 -20.83 20.38
CA PHE A 609 20.74 -21.27 19.51
C PHE A 609 20.98 -22.72 19.10
N HIS A 610 19.97 -23.56 19.26
CA HIS A 610 20.08 -25.02 19.20
C HIS A 610 19.34 -25.57 17.99
N PHE A 611 20.08 -26.08 17.01
CA PHE A 611 19.57 -26.83 15.88
C PHE A 611 19.52 -28.31 16.25
N CYS A 612 18.31 -28.87 16.23
CA CYS A 612 17.98 -30.19 16.73
C CYS A 612 17.65 -31.09 15.52
N ASN A 613 18.68 -31.79 15.04
CA ASN A 613 18.58 -32.62 13.84
C ASN A 613 17.98 -33.98 14.22
N ASP A 614 16.66 -34.08 14.13
CA ASP A 614 15.91 -35.34 14.23
C ASP A 614 15.55 -35.87 12.84
N SER A 615 15.61 -37.19 12.66
CA SER A 615 15.34 -37.82 11.36
C SER A 615 13.87 -37.74 10.93
N LYS A 616 12.96 -37.61 11.90
CA LYS A 616 11.52 -37.46 11.65
C LYS A 616 11.10 -36.00 11.79
N ARG A 617 11.53 -35.30 12.84
CA ARG A 617 11.05 -33.94 13.18
C ARG A 617 12.18 -32.96 13.48
N PRO A 618 12.90 -32.47 12.46
CA PRO A 618 13.81 -31.36 12.63
C PRO A 618 13.20 -30.22 13.45
N SER A 619 13.97 -29.70 14.40
CA SER A 619 13.52 -28.61 15.26
C SER A 619 14.66 -27.63 15.55
N VAL A 620 14.29 -26.42 15.96
CA VAL A 620 15.23 -25.36 16.30
C VAL A 620 14.73 -24.66 17.55
N SER A 621 15.63 -24.36 18.49
CA SER A 621 15.23 -23.75 19.75
C SER A 621 16.28 -22.80 20.31
N GLY A 622 15.87 -21.71 20.94
CA GLY A 622 16.84 -20.84 21.60
C GLY A 622 16.23 -19.61 22.24
N ARG A 623 17.05 -18.94 23.05
CA ARG A 623 16.70 -17.68 23.72
C ARG A 623 16.65 -16.54 22.68
N PHE A 624 15.70 -15.62 22.82
CA PHE A 624 15.65 -14.39 22.01
C PHE A 624 15.28 -13.16 22.85
N GLY A 625 15.35 -11.97 22.24
CA GLY A 625 15.11 -10.71 22.94
C GLY A 625 16.21 -10.30 23.92
N PRO A 626 15.97 -9.27 24.76
CA PRO A 626 16.94 -8.76 25.72
C PRO A 626 17.42 -9.82 26.71
N ALA A 627 18.65 -9.68 27.22
CA ALA A 627 19.17 -10.56 28.26
C ALA A 627 18.27 -10.55 29.51
N GLY A 628 18.06 -11.73 30.11
CA GLY A 628 17.20 -11.87 31.29
C GLY A 628 15.69 -11.77 31.03
N SER A 629 15.25 -11.52 29.79
CA SER A 629 13.82 -11.38 29.47
C SER A 629 13.04 -12.71 29.53
N GLY A 630 13.70 -13.86 29.57
CA GLY A 630 13.04 -15.16 29.61
C GLY A 630 12.29 -15.55 28.33
N PHE A 631 12.50 -14.87 27.20
CA PHE A 631 11.88 -15.28 25.93
C PHE A 631 12.60 -16.46 25.29
N TRP A 632 11.84 -17.47 24.86
CA TRP A 632 12.34 -18.69 24.24
C TRP A 632 11.54 -19.06 23.00
N ARG A 633 12.22 -19.40 21.91
CA ARG A 633 11.61 -19.88 20.67
C ARG A 633 11.81 -21.38 20.54
N HIS A 634 10.77 -22.09 20.15
CA HIS A 634 10.85 -23.47 19.68
C HIS A 634 10.12 -23.60 18.35
N GLU A 635 10.80 -24.13 17.33
CA GLU A 635 10.25 -24.39 16.01
C GLU A 635 10.43 -25.86 15.67
N TYR A 636 9.43 -26.48 15.06
CA TYR A 636 9.52 -27.88 14.63
C TYR A 636 8.76 -28.11 13.32
N SER A 637 9.26 -29.06 12.51
CA SER A 637 8.57 -29.47 11.29
C SER A 637 7.34 -30.32 11.62
N VAL A 638 6.27 -30.08 10.86
CA VAL A 638 5.02 -30.83 10.90
C VAL A 638 5.11 -31.98 9.90
N GLU A 639 4.75 -33.19 10.35
CA GLU A 639 4.67 -34.36 9.49
C GLU A 639 3.26 -34.48 8.87
N PRO A 640 3.11 -35.11 7.69
CA PRO A 640 1.81 -35.20 7.01
C PRO A 640 0.69 -35.86 7.83
N THR A 641 1.04 -36.69 8.81
CA THR A 641 0.08 -37.38 9.68
C THR A 641 -0.37 -36.56 10.88
N ASP A 642 0.15 -35.34 11.04
CA ASP A 642 -0.13 -34.51 12.20
C ASP A 642 -1.47 -33.79 12.10
N ASN A 643 -2.22 -33.82 13.20
CA ASN A 643 -3.42 -33.02 13.35
C ASN A 643 -3.04 -31.58 13.76
N LEU A 644 -3.41 -30.59 12.94
CA LEU A 644 -3.20 -29.16 13.19
C LEU A 644 -4.38 -28.46 13.89
N ASP A 645 -5.45 -29.19 14.24
CA ASP A 645 -6.60 -28.64 14.96
C ASP A 645 -6.27 -28.28 16.43
N SER A 646 -5.22 -28.90 17.01
CA SER A 646 -4.79 -28.67 18.41
C SER A 646 -3.27 -28.52 18.52
N VAL A 647 -2.75 -27.50 17.83
CA VAL A 647 -1.30 -27.21 17.69
C VAL A 647 -0.58 -27.11 19.05
N GLU A 648 -1.20 -26.48 20.04
CA GLU A 648 -0.57 -26.29 21.36
C GLU A 648 -0.46 -27.60 22.15
N GLU A 649 -1.48 -28.46 22.10
CA GLU A 649 -1.44 -29.79 22.74
C GLU A 649 -0.34 -30.65 22.11
N GLN A 650 -0.25 -30.63 20.77
CA GLN A 650 0.80 -31.32 20.04
C GLN A 650 2.19 -30.80 20.42
N PHE A 651 2.35 -29.47 20.51
CA PHE A 651 3.59 -28.85 20.97
C PHE A 651 3.99 -29.36 22.37
N TRP A 652 3.05 -29.44 23.31
CA TRP A 652 3.34 -29.95 24.66
C TRP A 652 3.67 -31.44 24.69
N GLY A 653 3.03 -32.25 23.86
CA GLY A 653 3.39 -33.66 23.69
C GLY A 653 4.82 -33.86 23.19
N LEU A 654 5.32 -32.96 22.33
CA LEU A 654 6.67 -33.02 21.75
C LEU A 654 7.73 -32.36 22.65
N PHE A 655 7.44 -31.18 23.20
CA PHE A 655 8.40 -30.35 23.93
C PHE A 655 8.42 -30.62 25.44
N GLY A 656 7.30 -31.03 26.03
CA GLY A 656 7.19 -31.34 27.47
C GLY A 656 8.25 -32.33 27.98
N PRO A 657 8.52 -33.45 27.27
CA PRO A 657 9.57 -34.39 27.66
C PRO A 657 10.97 -33.76 27.75
N TRP A 658 11.23 -32.67 27.03
CA TRP A 658 12.54 -31.99 27.05
C TRP A 658 12.74 -31.17 28.33
N MET A 659 11.67 -30.90 29.07
CA MET A 659 11.69 -30.21 30.37
C MET A 659 11.82 -31.18 31.55
N ARG A 660 12.07 -32.47 31.29
CA ARG A 660 12.30 -33.51 32.29
C ARG A 660 13.74 -33.98 32.25
N ILE A 661 14.44 -33.85 33.37
CA ILE A 661 15.87 -34.24 33.48
C ILE A 661 15.99 -35.34 34.54
N PRO A 662 16.69 -36.45 34.26
CA PRO A 662 16.99 -37.46 35.27
C PRO A 662 17.76 -36.86 36.44
N GLY A 663 17.30 -37.11 37.67
CA GLY A 663 17.93 -36.57 38.88
C GLY A 663 19.39 -37.00 39.07
N SER A 664 19.79 -38.12 38.47
CA SER A 664 21.18 -38.60 38.41
C SER A 664 22.15 -37.62 37.76
N LYS A 665 21.67 -36.69 36.91
CA LYS A 665 22.47 -35.61 36.33
C LYS A 665 22.94 -34.62 37.40
N PHE A 666 22.12 -34.37 38.42
CA PHE A 666 22.38 -33.37 39.44
C PHE A 666 23.02 -33.96 40.70
N SER A 667 22.55 -35.14 41.14
CA SER A 667 23.09 -35.82 42.32
C SER A 667 22.77 -37.31 42.30
N ARG A 668 23.67 -38.12 42.89
CA ARG A 668 23.42 -39.55 43.13
C ARG A 668 22.20 -39.78 44.03
N SER A 669 21.91 -38.88 44.97
CA SER A 669 20.76 -38.99 45.87
C SER A 669 19.41 -38.84 45.16
N LEU A 670 19.38 -38.14 44.02
CA LEU A 670 18.19 -37.97 43.19
C LEU A 670 18.11 -39.00 42.05
N GLY A 671 18.99 -40.00 42.02
CA GLY A 671 19.18 -40.90 40.86
C GLY A 671 17.94 -41.67 40.39
N LYS A 672 16.93 -41.85 41.26
CA LYS A 672 15.65 -42.51 40.92
C LYS A 672 14.50 -41.54 40.59
N THR A 673 14.75 -40.23 40.65
CA THR A 673 13.71 -39.19 40.46
C THR A 673 13.86 -38.51 39.10
N ILE A 674 12.75 -38.00 38.56
CA ILE A 674 12.75 -37.09 37.42
C ILE A 674 12.53 -35.67 37.97
N VAL A 675 13.43 -34.75 37.61
CA VAL A 675 13.29 -33.33 37.94
C VAL A 675 12.65 -32.66 36.72
N GLU A 676 11.42 -32.18 36.87
CA GLU A 676 10.65 -31.52 35.82
C GLU A 676 10.56 -30.02 36.09
N PHE A 677 10.84 -29.19 35.09
CA PHE A 677 10.66 -27.74 35.22
C PHE A 677 9.18 -27.41 35.43
N PRO A 678 8.82 -26.52 36.39
CA PRO A 678 7.43 -26.20 36.68
C PRO A 678 6.67 -25.71 35.44
N ARG A 679 5.51 -26.31 35.17
CA ARG A 679 4.73 -26.11 33.92
C ARG A 679 4.12 -24.71 33.85
N ASP A 680 3.70 -24.19 34.99
CA ASP A 680 3.15 -22.85 35.24
C ASP A 680 4.20 -21.74 35.09
N CYS A 681 5.48 -22.06 35.21
CA CYS A 681 6.59 -21.17 34.88
C CYS A 681 6.84 -21.00 33.37
N ILE A 682 6.10 -21.73 32.51
CA ILE A 682 6.23 -21.65 31.04
C ILE A 682 4.90 -21.18 30.43
N GLN A 683 4.85 -19.91 30.05
CA GLN A 683 3.72 -19.33 29.34
C GLN A 683 3.93 -19.41 27.83
N VAL A 684 2.95 -19.92 27.10
CA VAL A 684 2.92 -19.87 25.62
C VAL A 684 2.39 -18.51 25.19
N ILE A 685 3.23 -17.70 24.55
CA ILE A 685 2.83 -16.41 23.97
C ILE A 685 2.17 -16.65 22.61
N ARG A 686 2.71 -17.60 21.85
CA ARG A 686 2.21 -18.00 20.53
C ARG A 686 2.57 -19.44 20.27
N CYS A 687 1.68 -20.19 19.63
CA CYS A 687 2.00 -21.49 19.03
C CYS A 687 1.17 -21.65 17.75
N ARG A 688 1.78 -21.43 16.58
CA ARG A 688 1.06 -21.45 15.29
C ARG A 688 1.91 -21.99 14.16
N PRO A 689 1.31 -22.69 13.18
CA PRO A 689 1.98 -23.04 11.94
C PRO A 689 2.31 -21.77 11.15
N PHE A 690 3.48 -21.75 10.54
CA PHE A 690 3.80 -20.83 9.47
C PHE A 690 2.95 -21.23 8.25
N THR A 691 1.78 -20.62 8.03
CA THR A 691 0.93 -20.91 6.86
C THR A 691 1.13 -19.87 5.76
N GLN A 692 1.33 -20.35 4.53
CA GLN A 692 1.27 -19.56 3.30
C GLN A 692 -0.06 -19.90 2.61
N LEU A 693 -0.95 -18.91 2.43
CA LEU A 693 -2.25 -19.09 1.77
C LEU A 693 -2.09 -19.49 0.31
N THR A 694 -2.34 -20.75 0.06
CA THR A 694 -3.30 -21.33 -0.90
C THR A 694 -3.48 -22.79 -0.46
N ASN A 695 -4.43 -23.57 -0.99
CA ASN A 695 -4.57 -25.01 -0.73
C ASN A 695 -3.37 -25.87 -1.24
N SER A 696 -2.14 -25.34 -1.16
CA SER A 696 -0.88 -25.95 -1.52
C SER A 696 0.17 -25.65 -0.43
N PHE A 697 0.69 -26.72 0.18
CA PHE A 697 1.70 -26.72 1.24
C PHE A 697 3.10 -26.25 0.78
N ARG A 698 3.24 -25.14 0.05
CA ARG A 698 4.52 -24.71 -0.56
C ARG A 698 5.09 -23.46 0.09
N PHE A 699 6.21 -23.60 0.79
CA PHE A 699 7.08 -22.49 1.20
C PHE A 699 8.03 -22.15 0.04
N ALA A 700 7.59 -21.26 -0.84
CA ALA A 700 8.45 -20.76 -1.88
C ALA A 700 9.18 -19.49 -1.40
N THR A 701 10.46 -19.39 -1.73
CA THR A 701 11.07 -18.06 -1.87
C THR A 701 10.30 -17.34 -2.97
N LYS A 702 9.78 -16.14 -2.72
CA LYS A 702 9.13 -15.35 -3.78
C LYS A 702 9.76 -13.97 -3.87
N ILE A 703 9.78 -13.41 -5.07
CA ILE A 703 10.29 -12.07 -5.34
C ILE A 703 9.46 -11.43 -6.45
N VAL A 704 9.22 -10.13 -6.37
CA VAL A 704 8.56 -9.40 -7.45
C VAL A 704 9.39 -9.42 -8.73
N ASN A 705 8.75 -9.57 -9.89
CA ASN A 705 9.42 -9.42 -11.18
C ASN A 705 10.06 -8.01 -11.30
N ARG A 706 9.36 -6.97 -10.85
CA ARG A 706 9.81 -5.56 -10.84
C ARG A 706 9.69 -4.94 -9.46
N TRP A 707 10.70 -4.20 -8.99
CA TRP A 707 10.70 -3.60 -7.64
C TRP A 707 9.96 -2.26 -7.55
N PHE A 708 9.69 -1.63 -8.69
CA PHE A 708 9.00 -0.35 -8.77
C PHE A 708 8.20 -0.26 -10.07
N SER A 709 7.15 0.54 -10.08
CA SER A 709 6.48 0.99 -11.29
C SER A 709 6.30 2.50 -11.16
N LYS A 710 6.88 3.25 -12.10
CA LYS A 710 6.87 4.71 -12.09
C LYS A 710 7.32 5.27 -10.73
N LYS A 711 6.42 5.90 -9.95
CA LYS A 711 6.74 6.55 -8.65
C LYS A 711 6.44 5.69 -7.42
N THR A 712 6.03 4.45 -7.64
CA THR A 712 5.68 3.52 -6.58
C THR A 712 6.69 2.38 -6.48
N MET A 713 7.30 2.20 -5.31
CA MET A 713 8.34 1.20 -5.03
C MET A 713 7.87 0.20 -3.98
N LEU A 714 8.48 -0.99 -3.94
CA LEU A 714 8.24 -2.02 -2.92
C LEU A 714 9.52 -2.37 -2.18
N ILE A 715 9.44 -2.55 -0.86
CA ILE A 715 10.54 -3.03 -0.02
C ILE A 715 10.09 -4.12 0.97
N GLY A 716 11.04 -4.94 1.43
CA GLY A 716 10.77 -5.97 2.43
C GLY A 716 9.75 -7.01 1.96
N ASP A 717 8.89 -7.47 2.87
CA ASP A 717 7.90 -8.53 2.60
C ASP A 717 6.88 -8.19 1.51
N ALA A 718 6.73 -6.89 1.19
CA ALA A 718 5.94 -6.42 0.06
C ALA A 718 6.62 -6.73 -1.29
N ALA A 719 7.95 -6.81 -1.35
CA ALA A 719 8.71 -7.17 -2.55
C ALA A 719 9.08 -8.66 -2.60
N HIS A 720 9.50 -9.26 -1.49
CA HIS A 720 10.02 -10.64 -1.48
C HIS A 720 9.75 -11.35 -0.16
N VAL A 721 9.72 -12.68 -0.17
CA VAL A 721 9.55 -13.50 1.03
C VAL A 721 10.50 -14.69 1.01
N PHE A 722 10.96 -15.08 2.20
CA PHE A 722 11.84 -16.23 2.39
C PHE A 722 11.15 -17.32 3.23
N PRO A 723 11.48 -18.60 3.00
CA PRO A 723 11.23 -19.66 3.98
C PRO A 723 11.89 -19.32 5.34
N PRO A 724 11.41 -19.90 6.45
CA PRO A 724 11.81 -19.51 7.80
C PRO A 724 13.23 -20.02 8.21
N PHE A 725 14.21 -19.95 7.31
CA PHE A 725 15.58 -20.39 7.58
C PHE A 725 16.55 -19.20 7.60
N GLY A 726 17.25 -19.02 8.72
CA GLY A 726 18.36 -18.06 8.82
C GLY A 726 17.98 -16.59 8.98
N GLY A 727 16.71 -16.26 9.26
CA GLY A 727 16.30 -14.90 9.66
C GLY A 727 16.49 -13.82 8.59
N GLN A 728 16.23 -14.12 7.31
CA GLN A 728 16.55 -13.21 6.20
C GLN A 728 15.51 -12.12 5.92
N GLY A 729 14.24 -12.30 6.31
CA GLY A 729 13.15 -11.37 5.97
C GLY A 729 13.39 -9.94 6.45
N ILE A 730 13.42 -9.74 7.77
CA ILE A 730 13.65 -8.41 8.39
C ILE A 730 14.99 -7.81 7.93
N ALA A 731 16.06 -8.59 7.96
CA ALA A 731 17.39 -8.11 7.60
C ALA A 731 17.45 -7.63 6.14
N THR A 732 16.82 -8.34 5.20
CA THR A 732 16.77 -7.91 3.79
C THR A 732 15.88 -6.69 3.62
N GLY A 733 14.74 -6.62 4.31
CA GLY A 733 13.89 -5.42 4.29
C GLY A 733 14.59 -4.14 4.79
N ILE A 734 15.45 -4.26 5.81
CA ILE A 734 16.29 -3.15 6.30
C ILE A 734 17.34 -2.74 5.25
N ARG A 735 17.95 -3.71 4.55
CA ARG A 735 18.89 -3.44 3.44
C ARG A 735 18.20 -2.79 2.24
N ASP A 736 16.95 -3.15 1.98
CA ASP A 736 16.16 -2.52 0.92
C ASP A 736 15.90 -1.05 1.25
N ALA A 737 15.49 -0.78 2.49
CA ALA A 737 15.27 0.57 3.02
C ALA A 737 16.53 1.43 2.92
N GLN A 738 17.69 0.91 3.34
CA GLN A 738 18.97 1.63 3.26
C GLN A 738 19.33 2.00 1.81
N ALA A 739 19.27 1.01 0.92
CA ALA A 739 19.65 1.22 -0.48
C ALA A 739 18.69 2.15 -1.22
N LEU A 740 17.40 2.15 -0.86
CA LEU A 740 16.40 3.05 -1.45
C LEU A 740 16.47 4.46 -0.85
N GLY A 741 16.72 4.59 0.46
CA GLY A 741 16.61 5.85 1.19
C GLY A 741 17.49 6.98 0.65
N TRP A 742 18.78 6.74 0.44
CA TRP A 742 19.67 7.78 -0.09
C TRP A 742 19.35 8.16 -1.54
N ARG A 743 18.89 7.18 -2.34
CA ARG A 743 18.46 7.43 -3.73
C ARG A 743 17.21 8.29 -3.78
N LEU A 744 16.23 7.99 -2.92
CA LEU A 744 15.05 8.84 -2.75
C LEU A 744 15.42 10.24 -2.31
N ALA A 745 16.39 10.39 -1.38
CA ALA A 745 16.86 11.69 -0.95
C ALA A 745 17.50 12.48 -2.12
N ILE A 746 18.36 11.86 -2.92
CA ILE A 746 18.96 12.50 -4.10
C ILE A 746 17.89 12.88 -5.12
N MET A 747 17.01 11.94 -5.50
CA MET A 747 15.93 12.20 -6.47
C MET A 747 14.89 13.22 -5.99
N SER A 748 14.89 13.55 -4.69
CA SER A 748 14.01 14.56 -4.11
C SER A 748 14.68 15.92 -3.92
N LYS A 749 16.01 15.96 -3.81
CA LYS A 749 16.80 17.19 -3.61
C LYS A 749 17.33 17.77 -4.92
N LEU A 750 17.59 16.92 -5.90
CA LEU A 750 18.13 17.32 -7.20
C LEU A 750 17.01 17.40 -8.25
N ASP A 751 17.13 18.36 -9.16
CA ASP A 751 16.27 18.46 -10.34
C ASP A 751 16.80 17.51 -11.42
N LEU A 752 16.24 16.29 -11.46
CA LEU A 752 16.68 15.21 -12.34
C LEU A 752 15.61 14.91 -13.40
N SER A 753 16.06 14.66 -14.62
CA SER A 753 15.20 14.17 -15.70
C SER A 753 14.55 12.83 -15.33
N THR A 754 13.44 12.50 -16.00
CA THR A 754 12.73 11.24 -15.77
C THR A 754 13.60 10.03 -16.11
N GLU A 755 14.43 10.15 -17.15
CA GLU A 755 15.35 9.11 -17.59
C GLU A 755 16.42 8.82 -16.54
N VAL A 756 16.99 9.85 -15.91
CA VAL A 756 17.98 9.69 -14.83
C VAL A 756 17.34 9.07 -13.58
N ARG A 757 16.13 9.50 -13.21
CA ARG A 757 15.37 8.91 -12.09
C ARG A 757 15.09 7.43 -12.33
N GLU A 758 14.68 7.07 -13.54
CA GLU A 758 14.46 5.68 -13.91
C GLU A 758 15.75 4.86 -13.86
N LYS A 759 16.87 5.39 -14.39
CA LYS A 759 18.19 4.74 -14.33
C LYS A 759 18.64 4.45 -12.89
N ILE A 760 18.43 5.39 -11.97
CA ILE A 760 18.73 5.22 -10.54
C ILE A 760 17.92 4.05 -9.95
N LEU A 761 16.63 4.00 -10.25
CA LEU A 761 15.71 2.96 -9.76
C LEU A 761 15.99 1.58 -10.40
N VAL A 762 16.36 1.52 -11.68
CA VAL A 762 16.79 0.29 -12.36
C VAL A 762 18.04 -0.27 -11.69
N GLY A 763 19.07 0.57 -11.48
CA GLY A 763 20.29 0.17 -10.78
C GLY A 763 20.02 -0.33 -9.36
N TRP A 764 19.17 0.37 -8.61
CA TRP A 764 18.72 -0.07 -7.28
C TRP A 764 18.03 -1.44 -7.33
N SER A 765 17.07 -1.63 -8.24
CA SER A 765 16.33 -2.88 -8.42
C SER A 765 17.27 -4.06 -8.70
N GLN A 766 18.29 -3.87 -9.54
CA GLN A 766 19.30 -4.88 -9.84
C GLN A 766 20.17 -5.20 -8.61
N GLU A 767 20.64 -4.18 -7.89
CA GLU A 767 21.42 -4.36 -6.66
C GLU A 767 20.61 -5.10 -5.58
N ARG A 768 19.28 -4.86 -5.48
CA ARG A 768 18.40 -5.60 -4.55
C ARG A 768 18.13 -7.02 -5.01
N ARG A 769 17.95 -7.25 -6.32
CA ARG A 769 17.86 -8.60 -6.89
C ARG A 769 19.10 -9.43 -6.59
N HIS A 770 20.29 -8.84 -6.76
CA HIS A 770 21.56 -9.50 -6.47
C HIS A 770 21.66 -9.90 -4.99
N ALA A 771 21.43 -8.95 -4.07
CA ALA A 771 21.49 -9.23 -2.64
C ALA A 771 20.44 -10.27 -2.21
N TRP A 772 19.23 -10.21 -2.77
CA TRP A 772 18.20 -11.20 -2.54
C TRP A 772 18.61 -12.59 -3.01
N ASN A 773 19.23 -12.72 -4.19
CA ASN A 773 19.75 -14.00 -4.70
C ASN A 773 20.81 -14.59 -3.75
N ALA A 774 21.71 -13.77 -3.21
CA ALA A 774 22.70 -14.19 -2.23
C ALA A 774 22.03 -14.67 -0.91
N ALA A 775 21.02 -13.93 -0.43
CA ALA A 775 20.24 -14.30 0.75
C ALA A 775 19.42 -15.60 0.53
N MET A 776 18.88 -15.80 -0.67
CA MET A 776 18.16 -17.00 -1.07
C MET A 776 19.09 -18.23 -1.02
N GLN A 777 20.31 -18.13 -1.57
CA GLN A 777 21.28 -19.23 -1.51
C GLN A 777 21.71 -19.55 -0.07
N ALA A 778 21.89 -18.53 0.77
CA ALA A 778 22.17 -18.74 2.18
C ALA A 778 21.00 -19.42 2.92
N THR A 779 19.76 -19.01 2.63
CA THR A 779 18.53 -19.63 3.16
C THR A 779 18.44 -21.11 2.76
N LYS A 780 18.72 -21.43 1.49
CA LYS A 780 18.77 -22.80 0.97
C LYS A 780 19.80 -23.65 1.69
N LEU A 781 21.03 -23.15 1.87
CA LEU A 781 22.10 -23.87 2.57
C LEU A 781 21.74 -24.12 4.04
N ASN A 782 21.19 -23.12 4.74
CA ASN A 782 20.74 -23.30 6.11
C ASN A 782 19.59 -24.32 6.19
N GLY A 783 18.63 -24.23 5.27
CA GLY A 783 17.51 -25.17 5.18
C GLY A 783 17.98 -26.62 4.95
N SER A 784 19.00 -26.84 4.10
CA SER A 784 19.52 -28.20 3.86
C SER A 784 20.24 -28.80 5.06
N ILE A 785 20.91 -27.98 5.87
CA ILE A 785 21.57 -28.42 7.10
C ILE A 785 20.53 -28.79 8.17
N VAL A 786 19.50 -27.95 8.35
CA VAL A 786 18.45 -28.17 9.35
C VAL A 786 17.56 -29.35 8.98
N ASN A 787 17.18 -29.48 7.71
CA ASN A 787 16.29 -30.54 7.23
C ASN A 787 17.00 -31.85 6.86
N GLN A 788 18.25 -32.06 7.27
CA GLN A 788 18.99 -33.26 6.89
C GLN A 788 18.43 -34.51 7.61
N ARG A 789 17.56 -35.26 6.92
CA ARG A 789 16.90 -36.47 7.46
C ARG A 789 17.73 -37.75 7.29
N SER A 790 18.74 -37.75 6.41
CA SER A 790 19.55 -38.94 6.09
C SER A 790 20.66 -39.19 7.12
N LEU A 791 20.73 -40.42 7.64
CA LEU A 791 21.82 -40.88 8.52
C LEU A 791 23.19 -40.83 7.83
N LEU A 792 23.27 -41.32 6.58
CA LEU A 792 24.52 -41.35 5.78
C LEU A 792 24.91 -39.94 5.31
N GLY A 793 23.96 -39.15 4.82
CA GLY A 793 24.21 -37.77 4.40
C GLY A 793 24.63 -36.88 5.56
N GLY A 794 24.02 -37.06 6.73
CA GLY A 794 24.42 -36.40 7.97
C GLY A 794 25.81 -36.84 8.43
N LEU A 795 26.15 -38.14 8.34
CA LEU A 795 27.49 -38.64 8.69
C LEU A 795 28.58 -38.05 7.78
N PHE A 796 28.35 -38.01 6.46
CA PHE A 796 29.30 -37.43 5.51
C PHE A 796 29.54 -35.94 5.77
N TYR A 797 28.48 -35.15 5.94
CA TYR A 797 28.59 -33.73 6.30
C TYR A 797 29.40 -33.52 7.59
N ARG A 798 29.22 -34.40 8.59
CA ARG A 798 29.94 -34.32 9.87
C ARG A 798 31.41 -34.67 9.74
N ILE A 799 31.76 -35.68 8.95
CA ILE A 799 33.16 -36.02 8.67
C ILE A 799 33.81 -34.86 7.92
N TRP A 800 33.17 -34.36 6.86
CA TRP A 800 33.68 -33.25 6.06
C TRP A 800 33.89 -31.99 6.90
N MET A 801 32.92 -31.61 7.73
CA MET A 801 33.07 -30.46 8.63
C MET A 801 34.14 -30.68 9.69
N ARG A 802 34.24 -31.88 10.29
CA ARG A 802 35.34 -32.19 11.22
C ARG A 802 36.71 -32.04 10.56
N VAL A 803 36.87 -32.54 9.34
CA VAL A 803 38.11 -32.40 8.56
C VAL A 803 38.41 -30.93 8.25
N LEU A 804 37.39 -30.16 7.82
CA LEU A 804 37.55 -28.73 7.56
C LEU A 804 38.00 -27.97 8.83
N TRP A 805 37.35 -28.24 9.96
CA TRP A 805 37.67 -27.62 11.26
C TRP A 805 38.97 -28.14 11.88
N TRP A 806 39.52 -29.26 11.39
CA TRP A 806 40.85 -29.75 11.76
C TRP A 806 41.96 -28.84 11.23
N PHE A 807 41.66 -28.01 10.23
CA PHE A 807 42.51 -26.93 9.73
C PHE A 807 41.84 -25.56 9.99
N PRO A 808 41.89 -25.05 11.23
CA PRO A 808 41.14 -23.86 11.64
C PRO A 808 41.42 -22.63 10.77
N SER A 809 42.64 -22.48 10.28
CA SER A 809 43.03 -21.37 9.41
C SER A 809 42.33 -21.41 8.05
N ILE A 810 42.20 -22.59 7.44
CA ILE A 810 41.51 -22.78 6.15
C ILE A 810 40.00 -22.60 6.35
N ALA A 811 39.45 -23.17 7.43
CA ALA A 811 38.04 -23.00 7.78
C ALA A 811 37.70 -21.53 7.99
N ARG A 812 38.52 -20.80 8.77
CA ARG A 812 38.33 -19.36 8.99
C ARG A 812 38.43 -18.56 7.70
N TYR A 813 39.45 -18.80 6.89
CA TYR A 813 39.65 -18.10 5.63
C TYR A 813 38.47 -18.30 4.66
N ARG A 814 38.00 -19.55 4.51
CA ARG A 814 36.84 -19.85 3.65
C ARG A 814 35.55 -19.23 4.18
N THR A 815 35.31 -19.28 5.49
CA THR A 815 34.14 -18.65 6.11
C THR A 815 34.18 -17.14 5.91
N HIS A 816 35.33 -16.51 6.14
CA HIS A 816 35.53 -15.09 5.95
C HIS A 816 35.25 -14.66 4.50
N LEU A 817 35.79 -15.38 3.51
CA LEU A 817 35.47 -15.14 2.10
C LEU A 817 33.96 -15.26 1.82
N ALA A 818 33.31 -16.30 2.32
CA ALA A 818 31.87 -16.50 2.10
C ALA A 818 30.98 -15.40 2.71
N PHE A 819 31.42 -14.75 3.80
CA PHE A 819 30.75 -13.57 4.35
C PHE A 819 31.06 -12.31 3.54
N ARG A 820 32.31 -12.14 3.08
CA ARG A 820 32.71 -11.00 2.24
C ARG A 820 32.04 -11.00 0.88
N ASP A 821 31.96 -12.15 0.21
CA ASP A 821 31.36 -12.28 -1.13
C ASP A 821 29.88 -11.86 -1.15
N LYS A 822 29.17 -11.96 -0.01
CA LYS A 822 27.78 -11.48 0.13
C LYS A 822 27.66 -9.97 0.18
N LEU A 823 28.76 -9.25 0.39
CA LEU A 823 28.82 -7.80 0.56
C LEU A 823 29.43 -7.11 -0.67
N VAL A 824 29.27 -7.72 -1.85
CA VAL A 824 29.84 -7.23 -3.11
C VAL A 824 28.75 -7.21 -4.19
N TYR A 825 28.61 -6.09 -4.89
CA TYR A 825 27.91 -6.02 -6.18
C TYR A 825 28.89 -6.23 -7.32
N ASN A 826 28.41 -6.80 -8.43
CA ASN A 826 29.22 -7.02 -9.61
C ASN A 826 28.47 -6.60 -10.88
N HIS A 827 29.22 -6.20 -11.90
CA HIS A 827 28.69 -5.71 -13.18
C HIS A 827 27.93 -6.76 -13.99
N GLN A 828 28.14 -8.05 -13.73
CA GLN A 828 27.43 -9.12 -14.43
C GLN A 828 25.95 -9.18 -14.04
N THR A 829 25.65 -8.88 -12.77
CA THR A 829 24.29 -8.97 -12.21
C THR A 829 23.66 -7.61 -11.92
N CYS A 830 24.48 -6.56 -11.82
CA CYS A 830 24.06 -5.19 -11.62
C CYS A 830 24.72 -4.27 -12.67
N PRO A 831 24.47 -4.48 -13.97
CA PRO A 831 25.08 -3.67 -15.03
C PRO A 831 24.77 -2.16 -14.92
N ASP A 832 23.60 -1.82 -14.40
CA ASP A 832 23.17 -0.42 -14.18
C ASP A 832 23.36 0.02 -12.71
N GLY A 833 24.07 -0.78 -11.92
CA GLY A 833 24.40 -0.45 -10.53
C GLY A 833 25.27 0.81 -10.44
N PHE A 834 25.07 1.60 -9.38
CA PHE A 834 25.79 2.86 -9.21
C PHE A 834 27.16 2.62 -8.56
N PHE A 835 28.10 2.05 -9.33
CA PHE A 835 29.50 1.83 -8.94
C PHE A 835 30.38 1.56 -10.16
N LEU A 836 31.68 1.83 -10.04
CA LEU A 836 32.68 1.57 -11.09
C LEU A 836 33.54 0.36 -10.74
N GLY A 837 33.08 -0.85 -11.08
CA GLY A 837 33.81 -2.10 -10.80
C GLY A 837 35.26 -2.13 -11.33
N GLY A 838 35.52 -1.57 -12.51
CA GLY A 838 36.89 -1.44 -13.05
C GLY A 838 37.81 -0.48 -12.28
N LYS A 839 37.26 0.28 -11.33
CA LYS A 839 37.97 1.18 -10.42
C LYS A 839 37.78 0.75 -8.95
N GLY A 840 37.63 -0.55 -8.69
CA GLY A 840 37.49 -1.09 -7.33
C GLY A 840 36.14 -0.85 -6.64
N GLY A 841 35.12 -0.41 -7.40
CA GLY A 841 33.77 -0.20 -6.89
C GLY A 841 32.96 -1.48 -6.69
N GLY A 842 31.88 -1.39 -5.92
CA GLY A 842 30.90 -2.46 -5.69
C GLY A 842 31.11 -3.26 -4.41
N GLN A 843 32.23 -3.08 -3.70
CA GLN A 843 32.47 -3.74 -2.42
C GLN A 843 32.02 -2.87 -1.24
N LYS A 844 31.47 -3.48 -0.18
CA LYS A 844 31.15 -2.77 1.06
C LYS A 844 32.42 -2.51 1.89
N ILE A 845 32.62 -1.26 2.33
CA ILE A 845 33.74 -0.88 3.20
C ILE A 845 33.64 -1.55 4.58
N ALA A 846 34.78 -1.84 5.21
CA ALA A 846 34.83 -2.37 6.57
C ALA A 846 34.30 -1.34 7.59
N GLN A 847 33.94 -1.79 8.79
CA GLN A 847 33.62 -0.89 9.89
C GLN A 847 34.65 -1.07 10.99
N ILE A 848 35.29 0.03 11.39
CA ILE A 848 36.26 0.06 12.48
C ILE A 848 35.89 1.13 13.50
N TRP A 849 36.58 1.15 14.64
CA TRP A 849 36.54 2.30 15.53
C TRP A 849 37.61 3.31 15.11
N VAL A 850 37.22 4.58 15.07
CA VAL A 850 38.11 5.70 14.76
C VAL A 850 37.96 6.80 15.79
N ARG A 851 38.97 7.64 15.94
CA ARG A 851 38.94 8.81 16.81
C ARG A 851 39.60 10.01 16.17
N GLN A 852 39.19 11.19 16.62
CA GLN A 852 39.94 12.41 16.43
C GLN A 852 40.81 12.66 17.67
N PRO A 853 41.92 13.40 17.56
CA PRO A 853 42.75 13.72 18.71
C PRO A 853 41.94 14.40 19.81
N GLY A 854 42.05 13.90 21.04
CA GLY A 854 41.31 14.43 22.20
C GLY A 854 39.81 14.14 22.23
N GLN A 855 39.27 13.33 21.31
CA GLN A 855 37.87 12.91 21.31
C GLN A 855 37.70 11.41 21.56
N LYS A 856 36.50 11.03 22.03
CA LYS A 856 36.16 9.62 22.26
C LYS A 856 36.08 8.83 20.94
N PRO A 857 36.42 7.52 20.97
CA PRO A 857 36.23 6.63 19.83
C PRO A 857 34.77 6.61 19.34
N ARG A 858 34.60 6.54 18.03
CA ARG A 858 33.32 6.36 17.35
C ARG A 858 33.44 5.37 16.20
N LEU A 859 32.32 4.84 15.72
CA LEU A 859 32.32 3.96 14.56
C LEU A 859 32.67 4.73 13.28
N SER A 860 33.48 4.11 12.42
CA SER A 860 33.98 4.69 11.18
C SER A 860 32.86 5.14 10.24
N ASP A 861 31.71 4.49 10.27
CA ASP A 861 30.56 4.89 9.43
C ASP A 861 30.07 6.29 9.77
N ALA A 862 30.00 6.64 11.05
CA ALA A 862 29.59 7.97 11.50
C ALA A 862 30.67 9.04 11.24
N ALA A 863 31.94 8.62 11.08
CA ALA A 863 33.03 9.52 10.73
C ALA A 863 33.14 9.73 9.22
N PHE A 864 33.06 8.65 8.43
CA PHE A 864 33.31 8.66 6.99
C PHE A 864 32.07 9.07 6.19
N ILE A 865 30.86 8.78 6.69
CA ILE A 865 29.59 9.11 6.03
C ILE A 865 28.85 10.11 6.92
N ARG A 866 29.21 11.39 6.76
CA ARG A 866 28.67 12.48 7.57
C ARG A 866 27.27 12.90 7.14
N ASN A 867 26.99 12.84 5.83
CA ASN A 867 25.70 13.16 5.24
C ASN A 867 25.14 11.92 4.53
N LEU A 868 23.98 11.45 4.99
CA LEU A 868 23.33 10.26 4.45
C LEU A 868 22.69 10.46 3.07
N SER A 869 22.61 11.70 2.59
CA SER A 869 22.08 12.03 1.27
C SER A 869 23.15 12.34 0.22
N HIS A 870 24.42 12.43 0.60
CA HIS A 870 25.54 12.75 -0.30
C HIS A 870 26.49 11.57 -0.46
N LEU A 871 27.30 11.57 -1.51
CA LEU A 871 28.50 10.75 -1.56
C LEU A 871 29.53 11.30 -0.57
N SER A 872 30.43 10.44 -0.10
CA SER A 872 31.51 10.86 0.80
C SER A 872 32.86 10.57 0.18
N LEU A 873 33.79 11.51 0.28
CA LEU A 873 35.14 11.35 -0.24
C LEU A 873 36.09 11.09 0.92
N LEU A 874 36.65 9.87 0.96
CA LEU A 874 37.64 9.48 1.94
C LEU A 874 39.05 9.65 1.35
N VAL A 875 39.85 10.52 1.97
CA VAL A 875 41.26 10.74 1.64
C VAL A 875 42.12 9.88 2.58
N VAL A 876 42.79 8.87 2.03
CA VAL A 876 43.60 7.92 2.78
C VAL A 876 45.03 8.46 2.90
N VAL A 877 45.38 8.92 4.10
CA VAL A 877 46.69 9.51 4.41
C VAL A 877 47.67 8.43 4.88
N LYS A 878 48.76 8.23 4.13
CA LYS A 878 49.79 7.21 4.41
C LYS A 878 51.10 7.80 4.93
N ASP A 879 51.44 9.01 4.48
CA ASP A 879 52.70 9.71 4.70
C ASP A 879 52.50 11.25 4.71
N GLU A 880 53.53 12.03 5.03
CA GLU A 880 53.45 13.51 5.09
C GLU A 880 53.29 14.19 3.73
N GLN A 881 53.62 13.52 2.61
CA GLN A 881 53.47 14.01 1.23
C GLN A 881 52.09 13.68 0.63
N CYS A 882 51.04 13.70 1.44
CA CYS A 882 49.69 13.32 1.00
C CYS A 882 48.92 14.52 0.40
N ILE A 883 47.90 14.21 -0.41
CA ILE A 883 47.02 15.17 -1.08
C ILE A 883 46.40 16.10 -0.04
N GLY A 884 46.68 17.40 -0.15
CA GLY A 884 46.21 18.40 0.81
C GLY A 884 44.74 18.78 0.63
N ALA A 885 44.15 19.39 1.67
CA ALA A 885 42.77 19.87 1.63
C ALA A 885 42.50 20.89 0.52
N ALA A 886 43.49 21.74 0.19
CA ALA A 886 43.38 22.73 -0.88
C ALA A 886 43.25 22.07 -2.27
N GLU A 887 44.02 21.00 -2.53
CA GLU A 887 43.94 20.23 -3.78
C GLU A 887 42.60 19.53 -3.92
N VAL A 888 42.09 18.93 -2.83
CA VAL A 888 40.75 18.30 -2.84
C VAL A 888 39.64 19.33 -3.05
N ALA A 889 39.78 20.51 -2.44
CA ALA A 889 38.82 21.61 -2.66
C ALA A 889 38.84 22.12 -4.10
N GLN A 890 40.00 22.17 -4.73
CA GLN A 890 40.12 22.50 -6.15
C GLN A 890 39.48 21.41 -7.01
N LEU A 891 39.77 20.13 -6.75
CA LEU A 891 39.18 18.98 -7.43
C LEU A 891 37.65 19.00 -7.42
N ILE A 892 37.04 19.25 -6.26
CA ILE A 892 35.57 19.29 -6.13
C ILE A 892 34.99 20.49 -6.89
N ARG A 893 35.65 21.65 -6.84
CA ARG A 893 35.23 22.83 -7.62
C ARG A 893 35.31 22.60 -9.12
N GLU A 894 36.39 21.98 -9.61
CA GLU A 894 36.59 21.70 -11.03
C GLU A 894 35.64 20.62 -11.55
N ALA A 895 35.22 19.68 -10.70
CA ALA A 895 34.24 18.66 -11.07
C ALA A 895 32.84 19.22 -11.33
N ASP A 896 32.52 20.43 -10.82
CA ASP A 896 31.26 21.14 -11.05
C ASP A 896 30.01 20.25 -10.81
N LEU A 897 30.02 19.56 -9.67
CA LEU A 897 28.91 18.72 -9.21
C LEU A 897 27.85 19.57 -8.51
N GLN A 898 26.58 19.21 -8.66
CA GLN A 898 25.50 19.82 -7.88
C GLN A 898 25.78 19.64 -6.37
N GLU A 899 25.50 20.67 -5.56
CA GLU A 899 25.81 20.68 -4.12
C GLU A 899 25.22 19.48 -3.34
N GLY A 900 24.10 18.92 -3.80
CA GLY A 900 23.48 17.75 -3.18
C GLY A 900 24.17 16.40 -3.47
N ILE A 901 25.27 16.37 -4.25
CA ILE A 901 25.98 15.14 -4.61
C ILE A 901 27.23 14.95 -3.74
N LEU A 902 28.12 15.94 -3.69
CA LEU A 902 29.39 15.90 -2.96
C LEU A 902 29.90 17.33 -2.71
N THR A 903 30.23 17.64 -1.46
CA THR A 903 30.82 18.93 -1.06
C THR A 903 32.09 18.72 -0.24
N MET A 904 32.79 19.81 0.10
CA MET A 904 33.93 19.74 1.04
C MET A 904 33.51 19.27 2.45
N GLU A 905 32.26 19.46 2.85
CA GLU A 905 31.72 18.93 4.11
C GLU A 905 31.54 17.41 4.09
N ASP A 906 31.73 16.76 2.94
CA ASP A 906 31.64 15.31 2.79
C ASP A 906 33.03 14.65 2.69
N VAL A 907 34.11 15.45 2.75
CA VAL A 907 35.51 14.99 2.67
C VAL A 907 36.10 14.65 4.04
N THR A 908 36.45 13.39 4.25
CA THR A 908 37.07 12.90 5.49
C THR A 908 38.51 12.48 5.24
N PHE A 909 39.42 12.91 6.11
CA PHE A 909 40.82 12.50 6.07
C PHE A 909 41.01 11.34 7.05
N PHE A 910 41.51 10.21 6.55
CA PHE A 910 41.72 9.01 7.34
C PHE A 910 43.18 8.62 7.28
N ARG A 911 43.89 8.81 8.41
CA ARG A 911 45.29 8.43 8.52
C ARG A 911 45.41 6.97 8.93
N VAL A 912 46.11 6.20 8.11
CA VAL A 912 46.25 4.76 8.28
C VAL A 912 47.22 4.41 9.42
N SER A 913 48.26 5.23 9.61
CA SER A 913 49.29 5.05 10.63
C SER A 913 49.59 6.38 11.32
N GLY A 914 49.16 6.53 12.58
CA GLY A 914 49.47 7.69 13.41
C GLY A 914 49.06 7.43 14.86
N ARG A 915 49.88 7.89 15.83
CA ARG A 915 49.55 7.94 17.26
C ARG A 915 49.14 9.37 17.60
N ASP A 916 48.34 9.55 18.65
CA ASP A 916 47.94 10.88 19.19
C ASP A 916 49.11 11.86 19.41
N ASN A 917 50.35 11.36 19.54
CA ASN A 917 51.53 12.15 19.84
C ASN A 917 52.24 12.78 18.61
N ASP A 918 51.89 12.42 17.37
CA ASP A 918 52.47 13.01 16.15
C ASP A 918 51.60 14.17 15.65
N MET A 919 51.59 15.31 16.37
CA MET A 919 50.69 16.43 16.07
C MET A 919 51.45 17.71 15.70
N GLY A 920 51.53 17.98 14.39
CA GLY A 920 51.71 19.34 13.87
C GLY A 920 50.36 20.06 13.82
N LYS A 921 50.31 21.32 14.27
CA LYS A 921 49.11 22.17 14.14
C LYS A 921 48.85 22.46 12.65
N SER A 922 47.97 21.69 12.02
CA SER A 922 47.49 22.01 10.66
C SER A 922 46.42 23.11 10.75
N GLU A 923 46.61 24.20 10.01
CA GLU A 923 45.75 25.39 10.01
C GLU A 923 44.40 25.21 9.27
N VAL A 924 44.10 24.01 8.76
CA VAL A 924 42.83 23.72 8.06
C VAL A 924 41.90 22.90 8.96
N PRO A 925 40.62 23.30 9.16
CA PRO A 925 39.69 22.59 10.04
C PRO A 925 39.08 21.35 9.37
N VAL A 926 39.92 20.42 8.89
CA VAL A 926 39.43 19.17 8.29
C VAL A 926 39.42 18.05 9.32
N ALA A 927 38.33 17.30 9.38
CA ALA A 927 38.16 16.21 10.31
C ALA A 927 39.06 15.03 9.96
N GLU A 928 40.27 15.00 10.54
CA GLU A 928 41.21 13.89 10.45
C GLU A 928 40.90 12.82 11.51
N TYR A 929 40.87 11.56 11.09
CA TYR A 929 40.54 10.40 11.92
C TYR A 929 41.61 9.33 11.85
N TYR A 930 41.80 8.62 12.97
CA TYR A 930 42.78 7.54 13.13
C TYR A 930 42.09 6.28 13.65
N PRO A 931 42.51 5.08 13.21
CA PRO A 931 41.95 3.83 13.70
C PRO A 931 42.31 3.59 15.18
N CYS A 932 41.35 3.08 15.97
CA CYS A 932 41.56 2.72 17.36
C CYS A 932 41.94 1.25 17.50
N THR A 933 42.99 0.97 18.25
CA THR A 933 43.43 -0.38 18.64
C THR A 933 42.53 -0.95 19.74
N SER A 934 42.55 -2.28 19.92
CA SER A 934 41.79 -2.93 20.99
C SER A 934 42.18 -2.47 22.39
N GLU A 935 43.44 -2.09 22.60
CA GLU A 935 43.95 -1.58 23.88
C GLU A 935 43.39 -0.19 24.20
N GLU A 936 43.38 0.72 23.22
CA GLU A 936 42.78 2.06 23.37
C GLU A 936 41.27 1.99 23.63
N LEU A 937 40.57 1.08 22.94
CA LEU A 937 39.14 0.86 23.17
C LEU A 937 38.86 0.34 24.58
N ALA A 938 39.68 -0.60 25.08
CA ALA A 938 39.55 -1.11 26.43
C ALA A 938 39.78 -0.01 27.49
N GLY A 939 40.70 0.92 27.23
CA GLY A 939 40.93 2.10 28.08
C GLY A 939 39.72 3.03 28.19
N GLU A 940 38.89 3.09 27.15
CA GLU A 940 37.63 3.85 27.11
C GLU A 940 36.40 3.04 27.57
N GLY A 941 36.60 1.81 28.05
CA GLY A 941 35.53 0.91 28.49
C GLY A 941 34.72 0.29 27.34
N ILE A 942 35.23 0.34 26.11
CA ILE A 942 34.61 -0.28 24.94
C ILE A 942 35.24 -1.67 24.74
N THR A 943 34.41 -2.72 24.76
CA THR A 943 34.86 -4.08 24.44
C THR A 943 34.66 -4.35 22.95
N PRO A 944 35.73 -4.39 22.12
CA PRO A 944 35.59 -4.70 20.71
C PRO A 944 35.14 -6.16 20.50
N ILE A 945 34.50 -6.42 19.37
CA ILE A 945 34.11 -7.76 18.95
C ILE A 945 35.34 -8.68 18.81
N SER A 946 35.16 -9.98 19.07
CA SER A 946 36.23 -10.97 18.94
C SER A 946 36.77 -11.00 17.51
N GLY A 947 38.07 -10.82 17.33
CA GLY A 947 38.71 -10.76 16.01
C GLY A 947 38.66 -9.39 15.34
N TYR A 948 38.27 -8.32 16.05
CA TYR A 948 38.34 -6.94 15.57
C TYR A 948 39.71 -6.57 15.00
N ARG A 949 39.73 -5.94 13.81
CA ARG A 949 40.95 -5.51 13.13
C ARG A 949 40.91 -4.02 12.78
N PRO A 950 41.81 -3.18 13.36
CA PRO A 950 41.86 -1.76 13.04
C PRO A 950 42.30 -1.47 11.60
N THR A 951 43.01 -2.41 10.95
CA THR A 951 43.49 -2.26 9.56
C THR A 951 42.44 -2.62 8.50
N ALA A 952 41.26 -3.13 8.91
CA ALA A 952 40.30 -3.74 7.99
C ALA A 952 39.84 -2.82 6.84
N VAL A 953 39.76 -1.51 7.08
CA VAL A 953 39.43 -0.53 6.04
C VAL A 953 40.50 -0.52 4.94
N GLN A 954 41.78 -0.44 5.31
CA GLN A 954 42.89 -0.45 4.36
C GLN A 954 42.99 -1.79 3.62
N ASP A 955 42.83 -2.90 4.35
CA ASP A 955 42.91 -4.26 3.80
C ASP A 955 41.87 -4.51 2.68
N ARG A 956 40.72 -3.83 2.73
CA ARG A 956 39.68 -3.90 1.70
C ARG A 956 39.93 -3.01 0.49
N LEU A 957 40.42 -1.79 0.73
CA LEU A 957 40.63 -0.81 -0.34
C LEU A 957 41.88 -1.12 -1.17
N GLY A 958 42.86 -1.82 -0.57
CA GLY A 958 44.12 -2.16 -1.20
C GLY A 958 45.18 -1.06 -1.05
N PRO A 959 46.46 -1.39 -1.28
CA PRO A 959 47.59 -0.52 -0.96
C PRO A 959 47.69 0.72 -1.88
N SER A 960 47.09 0.71 -3.07
CA SER A 960 47.11 1.83 -4.01
C SER A 960 45.96 2.83 -3.82
N ALA A 961 45.01 2.56 -2.91
CA ALA A 961 43.89 3.46 -2.66
C ALA A 961 44.35 4.73 -1.94
N THR A 962 44.09 5.90 -2.54
CA THR A 962 44.40 7.21 -1.95
C THR A 962 43.15 8.05 -1.81
N LEU A 963 42.30 8.09 -2.85
CA LEU A 963 41.02 8.77 -2.84
C LEU A 963 39.91 7.74 -3.05
N VAL A 964 38.94 7.68 -2.15
CA VAL A 964 37.86 6.68 -2.20
C VAL A 964 36.52 7.38 -2.14
N LEU A 965 35.71 7.17 -3.16
CA LEU A 965 34.34 7.69 -3.21
C LEU A 965 33.40 6.64 -2.63
N LEU A 966 32.70 7.00 -1.56
CA LEU A 966 31.80 6.15 -0.79
C LEU A 966 30.35 6.55 -1.02
N ARG A 967 29.47 5.54 -1.03
CA ARG A 967 28.02 5.70 -1.02
C ARG A 967 27.47 5.69 0.41
N PRO A 968 26.32 6.32 0.66
CA PRO A 968 25.63 6.29 1.95
C PRO A 968 25.30 4.89 2.50
N ASP A 969 25.21 3.88 1.64
CA ASP A 969 24.90 2.49 2.00
C ASP A 969 26.14 1.61 2.24
N PHE A 970 27.28 2.25 2.55
CA PHE A 970 28.58 1.65 2.87
C PHE A 970 29.34 1.04 1.68
N PHE A 971 28.81 1.15 0.46
CA PHE A 971 29.47 0.63 -0.72
C PHE A 971 30.49 1.63 -1.28
N VAL A 972 31.64 1.12 -1.69
CA VAL A 972 32.62 1.89 -2.45
C VAL A 972 32.05 2.10 -3.86
N HIS A 973 31.87 3.35 -4.26
CA HIS A 973 31.55 3.68 -5.65
C HIS A 973 32.80 3.44 -6.53
N SER A 974 33.95 3.95 -6.10
CA SER A 974 35.20 3.88 -6.86
C SER A 974 36.42 4.28 -6.02
N VAL A 975 37.60 3.88 -6.48
CA VAL A 975 38.91 4.15 -5.87
C VAL A 975 39.83 4.80 -6.91
N ALA A 976 40.63 5.78 -6.50
CA ALA A 976 41.70 6.38 -7.28
C ALA A 976 43.02 6.44 -6.49
N SER A 977 44.13 6.39 -7.21
CA SER A 977 45.49 6.54 -6.68
C SER A 977 45.92 8.01 -6.52
N ASP A 978 45.30 8.91 -7.29
CA ASP A 978 45.71 10.30 -7.44
C ASP A 978 44.51 11.21 -7.80
N VAL A 979 44.73 12.53 -7.73
CA VAL A 979 43.72 13.57 -7.99
C VAL A 979 43.16 13.49 -9.41
N LYS A 980 44.01 13.24 -10.42
CA LYS A 980 43.60 13.16 -11.83
C LYS A 980 42.62 12.01 -12.06
N GLY A 981 42.93 10.83 -11.52
CA GLY A 981 42.05 9.67 -11.60
C GLY A 981 40.72 9.90 -10.89
N MET A 982 40.72 10.66 -9.79
CA MET A 982 39.47 11.04 -9.11
C MET A 982 38.69 12.09 -9.91
N ALA A 983 39.34 13.04 -10.58
CA ALA A 983 38.67 14.01 -11.45
C ALA A 983 37.88 13.33 -12.57
N GLU A 984 38.48 12.33 -13.24
CA GLU A 984 37.79 11.52 -14.27
C GLU A 984 36.58 10.76 -13.70
N ILE A 985 36.67 10.29 -12.45
CA ILE A 985 35.58 9.62 -11.75
C ILE A 985 34.46 10.62 -11.45
N LEU A 986 34.78 11.78 -10.88
CA LEU A 986 33.78 12.79 -10.53
C LEU A 986 33.09 13.34 -11.78
N GLN A 987 33.80 13.50 -12.89
CA GLN A 987 33.18 13.83 -14.17
C GLN A 987 32.12 12.80 -14.58
N LYS A 988 32.43 11.50 -14.49
CA LYS A 988 31.46 10.43 -14.78
C LYS A 988 30.27 10.42 -13.81
N VAL A 989 30.49 10.79 -12.55
CA VAL A 989 29.42 10.96 -11.58
C VAL A 989 28.52 12.13 -12.00
N GLY A 990 29.10 13.26 -12.41
CA GLY A 990 28.36 14.40 -12.95
C GLY A 990 27.54 14.03 -14.19
N GLU A 991 28.14 13.30 -15.13
CA GLU A 991 27.47 12.75 -16.32
C GLU A 991 26.35 11.75 -15.98
N TYR A 992 26.43 11.05 -14.85
CA TYR A 992 25.38 10.12 -14.43
C TYR A 992 24.11 10.85 -13.96
N PHE A 993 24.25 12.04 -13.37
CA PHE A 993 23.15 12.83 -12.80
C PHE A 993 22.64 13.95 -13.72
N ARG A 994 23.22 14.13 -14.91
CA ARG A 994 22.73 15.02 -15.98
C ARG A 994 21.93 14.20 -16.98
#